data_AF-A0AAW1AWP6-F1
#
_entry.id   AF-A0AAW1AWP6-F1
#
_cell.length_a   1.000
_cell.length_b   1.000
_cell.length_c   1.000
_cell.angle_alpha   90.00
_cell.angle_beta   90.00
_cell.angle_gamma   90.00
#
_symmetry.space_group_name_H-M   'P 1'
#
loop_
_entity.id
_entity.type
_entity.pdbx_description
1 polymer ?
#
loop_
_entity_poly.entity_id
_entity_poly.type
_entity_poly.pdbx_seq_one_letter_code
_entity_poly.pdbx_strand_id
1 'polypeptide(L)'
;MLSCKYEGHLTASSPPRLPLCSLWRTEKSPKDTNYRTSGPTSRTFQPKTGPRSFKTFHALWSDQKAKGIRYEDLVVGIPKEVYKNEKRVALSPVGVQALVKQGFRVQVEHRAGEEAKFSDDQYIEAGAKIGDLETVFGSDIVLKVRAPVFNEKLGIHETTLLKEKSVLVSFIYPAQNPDLLEKLAQRKATVLAMDQVPRVTIAQGYDALSSMANIAGYKAVVLAANHFGRFFTGQITAAGKVPPAKMLIIGGGVAGLAAAGAAKSMGAIVRGFDTRPPALEQFKSLGAEPLEVNVAEMGEGVGGYAKEMSKEFIEAEMALFAKQCKEVDIVVSTALIPGKKAPILITKTMVESMRDGSVIVDLAAEAGGNVETTHPGELHIHKGVVHIGYTDLPSRMATQASSLYSNNILKLLKAISPSKEYFYFEPKDDFDYGTIDHVIRGTMVMKEGKTLFPAPLPKTLPPAAPVKQKSVHELEAEKLAAISPFRKTMTSAGIYTTGLTSVLGLGLLSPNSAFTQMVTTFGLSGIVGFHTVWGVTPALHSPLMSVTNAISGLTAVGGLVLMGGSYLPSSMPQTLALLAAFVSSVNIAGGFLITQRMLDMFKRPTDPPEYNYLYLLPGTVFVGGYGASLLGGYNIEQMMYLGSGLCCVGALAGLSSQSTSRLGNALGMIGVAAGIAATLGTLKPSPELLAQMSTAMALGGTMGLTIAKRIEISDLPQLVAAFHSLVGLAAVLTCVAEYMIEYPHLDFHPSAGVLKTVAYLGTYIGGVTFSGSLVAYGKLQGLLNSAPLLLPGRHYLNAGLLAASVGGMIYFMLDSSYTGGMACLLGVSGLSSIMGVTLTAAIGGADMPVVITVLNSYSGWALCAEGFLLNNNLMTIVGALIGSSGAILSYIMCVAMNRSLPNVILGGYGTTSTAGGKPMEVVGTHTEVGIDQAIEMIKEANSIIITPGWGLCAAKAQYPIADMVKMLNEQGKKVRFGIHPVAGRMPGQLNVLLAEAGVPYDVVLEMDEINEDFPDTDLTLVIGANDTVNSAAQEDPNSIIAGMPVLEVWKSKQVIVMKRTLGVGYAAVDNPIFYKPNTSMLLGDAKKTCDALQAKIRDSYSH
;
A
#
# COMPACT_ATOMS: atom_id res chain seq x y z
N MET A 1 14.10 -10.80 -58.31
CA MET A 1 15.23 -11.30 -59.14
C MET A 1 16.15 -12.11 -58.23
N LEU A 2 16.69 -13.24 -58.71
CA LEU A 2 17.91 -13.97 -58.28
C LEU A 2 18.18 -14.18 -56.76
N SER A 3 18.55 -15.37 -56.26
CA SER A 3 18.59 -16.72 -56.82
C SER A 3 18.71 -17.76 -55.69
N CYS A 4 18.27 -19.00 -55.91
CA CYS A 4 18.47 -20.14 -55.00
C CYS A 4 19.81 -20.89 -55.27
N LYS A 5 20.19 -21.79 -54.35
CA LYS A 5 20.54 -23.22 -54.53
C LYS A 5 20.56 -23.90 -53.13
N TYR A 6 19.93 -25.06 -52.86
CA TYR A 6 20.12 -26.44 -53.37
C TYR A 6 21.45 -27.09 -52.90
N GLU A 7 21.58 -28.40 -52.71
CA GLU A 7 20.63 -29.55 -52.75
C GLU A 7 20.31 -30.10 -51.31
N GLY A 8 19.54 -31.16 -51.00
CA GLY A 8 18.89 -32.23 -51.78
C GLY A 8 17.99 -33.19 -50.95
N HIS A 9 17.86 -34.47 -51.39
CA HIS A 9 17.08 -35.60 -50.82
C HIS A 9 17.95 -36.91 -50.89
N LEU A 10 17.60 -38.15 -50.47
CA LEU A 10 16.35 -38.95 -50.56
C LEU A 10 16.32 -40.18 -49.58
N THR A 11 15.28 -41.00 -49.67
CA THR A 11 14.88 -42.13 -48.77
C THR A 11 15.32 -43.54 -49.22
N ALA A 12 15.36 -44.55 -48.32
CA ALA A 12 14.46 -45.75 -48.36
C ALA A 12 14.87 -46.98 -47.48
N SER A 13 13.85 -47.73 -47.03
CA SER A 13 13.79 -49.18 -46.70
C SER A 13 14.74 -49.87 -45.70
N SER A 14 14.14 -50.43 -44.63
CA SER A 14 14.59 -51.50 -43.69
C SER A 14 14.43 -52.92 -44.29
N PRO A 15 14.70 -54.09 -43.63
CA PRO A 15 14.87 -54.42 -42.18
C PRO A 15 16.08 -55.40 -41.95
N PRO A 16 16.15 -56.45 -41.07
CA PRO A 16 15.31 -56.91 -39.93
C PRO A 16 16.03 -57.51 -38.66
N ARG A 17 15.24 -57.82 -37.60
CA ARG A 17 15.48 -58.72 -36.42
C ARG A 17 16.55 -58.30 -35.37
N LEU A 18 16.44 -58.59 -34.05
CA LEU A 18 15.41 -59.02 -33.05
C LEU A 18 16.10 -58.98 -31.64
N PRO A 19 15.46 -59.19 -30.45
CA PRO A 19 14.06 -59.05 -29.98
C PRO A 19 13.89 -57.85 -28.98
N LEU A 20 12.73 -57.27 -28.63
CA LEU A 20 11.48 -57.76 -27.97
C LEU A 20 11.71 -58.32 -26.55
N CYS A 21 10.91 -58.06 -25.50
CA CYS A 21 9.59 -57.41 -25.28
C CYS A 21 9.54 -56.86 -23.81
N SER A 22 8.58 -56.13 -23.23
CA SER A 22 7.29 -55.43 -23.57
C SER A 22 6.93 -54.52 -22.35
N LEU A 23 5.76 -53.89 -22.06
CA LEU A 23 4.39 -53.78 -22.62
C LEU A 23 3.77 -52.42 -22.11
N TRP A 24 2.44 -52.28 -21.99
CA TRP A 24 1.68 -51.07 -21.55
C TRP A 24 0.28 -51.45 -20.97
N ARG A 25 -0.47 -50.45 -20.45
CA ARG A 25 -1.96 -50.37 -20.23
C ARG A 25 -2.67 -50.97 -18.99
N THR A 26 -3.14 -50.04 -18.12
CA THR A 26 -4.55 -49.76 -17.71
C THR A 26 -5.61 -50.87 -17.55
N GLU A 27 -6.30 -50.92 -16.40
CA GLU A 27 -7.73 -50.50 -16.24
C GLU A 27 -8.33 -50.65 -14.80
N LYS A 28 -9.38 -49.86 -14.51
CA LYS A 28 -10.54 -50.07 -13.60
C LYS A 28 -10.40 -50.19 -12.05
N SER A 29 -11.44 -49.66 -11.38
CA SER A 29 -11.91 -49.97 -10.00
C SER A 29 -13.38 -50.48 -10.12
N PRO A 30 -14.12 -50.94 -9.07
CA PRO A 30 -14.51 -50.12 -7.88
C PRO A 30 -14.77 -50.92 -6.56
N LYS A 31 -15.39 -50.24 -5.56
CA LYS A 31 -16.18 -50.79 -4.40
C LYS A 31 -15.42 -51.51 -3.26
N ASP A 32 -15.90 -51.58 -2.00
CA ASP A 32 -16.74 -50.67 -1.18
C ASP A 32 -16.82 -51.19 0.29
N THR A 33 -17.22 -50.34 1.27
CA THR A 33 -17.75 -50.72 2.63
C THR A 33 -16.83 -51.52 3.62
N ASN A 34 -17.04 -51.58 4.96
CA ASN A 34 -18.02 -50.96 5.87
C ASN A 34 -17.53 -50.78 7.35
N TYR A 35 -18.31 -50.02 8.13
CA TYR A 35 -18.26 -49.76 9.58
C TYR A 35 -18.03 -50.98 10.53
N ARG A 36 -17.34 -50.79 11.69
CA ARG A 36 -17.98 -50.65 13.03
C ARG A 36 -17.06 -50.39 14.25
N THR A 37 -17.70 -49.84 15.28
CA THR A 37 -17.46 -49.75 16.75
C THR A 37 -16.56 -50.84 17.40
N SER A 38 -15.96 -50.69 18.60
CA SER A 38 -16.39 -49.94 19.82
C SER A 38 -15.26 -49.67 20.83
N GLY A 39 -15.44 -48.71 21.77
CA GLY A 39 -14.83 -48.75 23.12
C GLY A 39 -15.88 -49.23 24.16
N PRO A 40 -15.81 -48.84 25.44
CA PRO A 40 -14.65 -48.56 26.31
C PRO A 40 -14.67 -49.46 27.58
N THR A 41 -13.66 -49.39 28.46
CA THR A 41 -13.87 -49.74 29.89
C THR A 41 -12.85 -49.09 30.83
N SER A 42 -13.35 -48.46 31.89
CA SER A 42 -12.56 -47.99 33.03
C SER A 42 -12.46 -49.08 34.11
N ARG A 43 -11.32 -49.18 34.82
CA ARG A 43 -11.34 -49.56 36.25
C ARG A 43 -10.13 -49.00 37.01
N THR A 44 -10.46 -48.40 38.14
CA THR A 44 -9.54 -47.81 39.14
C THR A 44 -8.72 -48.85 39.88
N PHE A 45 -7.53 -48.49 40.37
CA PHE A 45 -7.18 -48.76 41.77
C PHE A 45 -6.18 -47.73 42.32
N GLN A 46 -6.18 -47.53 43.65
CA GLN A 46 -5.44 -46.49 44.37
C GLN A 46 -4.03 -46.94 44.85
N PRO A 47 -3.16 -46.01 45.30
CA PRO A 47 -1.71 -46.23 45.38
C PRO A 47 -1.24 -46.96 46.65
N LYS A 48 0.03 -47.40 46.65
CA LYS A 48 0.79 -47.71 47.86
C LYS A 48 2.13 -46.96 47.88
N THR A 49 2.45 -46.41 49.04
CA THR A 49 3.67 -45.65 49.32
C THR A 49 4.86 -46.55 49.65
N GLY A 50 6.05 -46.20 49.16
CA GLY A 50 7.31 -46.84 49.57
C GLY A 50 8.52 -46.06 49.02
N PRO A 51 9.49 -45.64 49.85
CA PRO A 51 10.56 -44.76 49.41
C PRO A 51 11.67 -45.52 48.66
N ARG A 52 12.12 -44.98 47.53
CA ARG A 52 13.40 -45.34 46.89
C ARG A 52 14.12 -44.05 46.47
N SER A 53 15.29 -43.79 47.07
CA SER A 53 16.06 -42.60 46.74
C SER A 53 16.69 -42.75 45.35
N PHE A 54 16.30 -41.89 44.41
CA PHE A 54 17.04 -41.75 43.16
C PHE A 54 18.24 -40.82 43.39
N LYS A 55 19.46 -41.38 43.27
CA LYS A 55 20.66 -40.55 43.10
C LYS A 55 20.62 -39.94 41.70
N THR A 56 20.39 -38.64 41.61
CA THR A 56 20.47 -37.89 40.34
C THR A 56 21.92 -37.85 39.84
N PHE A 57 22.15 -38.35 38.63
CA PHE A 57 23.43 -38.17 37.94
C PHE A 57 23.55 -36.72 37.45
N HIS A 58 24.14 -35.85 38.27
CA HIS A 58 24.59 -34.53 37.86
C HIS A 58 25.95 -34.65 37.15
N ALA A 59 25.92 -34.90 35.84
CA ALA A 59 27.10 -34.82 34.97
C ALA A 59 26.67 -34.57 33.51
N LEU A 60 27.53 -33.89 32.74
CA LEU A 60 27.42 -33.73 31.28
C LEU A 60 26.23 -32.91 30.75
N TRP A 61 25.89 -31.81 31.43
CA TRP A 61 25.57 -30.57 30.70
C TRP A 61 26.85 -29.74 30.57
N SER A 62 27.00 -29.05 29.43
CA SER A 62 28.23 -28.34 29.07
C SER A 62 28.40 -27.09 29.94
N ASP A 63 29.43 -27.07 30.78
CA ASP A 63 29.86 -25.86 31.50
C ASP A 63 30.61 -24.90 30.55
N GLN A 64 29.92 -24.45 29.50
CA GLN A 64 30.30 -23.23 28.80
C GLN A 64 30.05 -22.06 29.75
N LYS A 65 31.04 -21.75 30.58
CA LYS A 65 31.07 -20.53 31.40
C LYS A 65 30.64 -19.33 30.55
N ALA A 66 29.54 -18.69 30.94
CA ALA A 66 29.01 -17.54 30.24
C ALA A 66 30.11 -16.46 30.14
N LYS A 67 30.43 -16.05 28.91
CA LYS A 67 31.44 -15.02 28.68
C LYS A 67 30.85 -13.65 29.02
N GLY A 68 31.21 -13.12 30.19
CA GLY A 68 30.87 -11.76 30.62
C GLY A 68 30.76 -11.62 32.13
N ILE A 69 30.56 -10.38 32.58
CA ILE A 69 30.20 -10.04 33.96
C ILE A 69 28.70 -9.73 33.96
N ARG A 70 27.94 -10.10 35.00
CA ARG A 70 26.48 -9.83 35.02
C ARG A 70 26.24 -8.33 35.22
N TYR A 71 25.19 -7.78 34.61
CA TYR A 71 24.92 -6.33 34.69
C TYR A 71 24.77 -5.82 36.14
N GLU A 72 24.14 -6.61 37.02
CA GLU A 72 23.95 -6.27 38.43
C GLU A 72 25.27 -6.19 39.23
N ASP A 73 26.31 -6.93 38.81
CA ASP A 73 27.63 -6.87 39.46
C ASP A 73 28.37 -5.57 39.12
N LEU A 74 28.05 -4.91 38.00
CA LEU A 74 28.76 -3.74 37.50
C LEU A 74 28.19 -2.41 38.01
N VAL A 75 29.09 -1.51 38.37
CA VAL A 75 28.80 -0.11 38.73
C VAL A 75 29.18 0.83 37.59
N VAL A 76 28.26 1.74 37.23
CA VAL A 76 28.45 2.81 36.25
C VAL A 76 28.50 4.15 36.96
N GLY A 77 29.63 4.85 36.86
CA GLY A 77 29.87 6.16 37.45
C GLY A 77 29.76 7.31 36.44
N ILE A 78 29.06 8.38 36.84
CA ILE A 78 28.88 9.61 36.06
C ILE A 78 29.45 10.78 36.90
N PRO A 79 30.76 11.08 36.77
CA PRO A 79 31.39 12.20 37.47
C PRO A 79 30.99 13.55 36.87
N LYS A 80 31.24 14.61 37.64
CA LYS A 80 31.08 15.99 37.21
C LYS A 80 32.25 16.39 36.30
N GLU A 81 31.99 17.20 35.28
CA GLU A 81 33.06 17.73 34.43
C GLU A 81 33.75 18.92 35.10
N VAL A 82 35.08 18.88 35.20
CA VAL A 82 35.91 19.95 35.78
C VAL A 82 36.50 20.89 34.72
N TYR A 83 36.32 20.58 33.44
CA TYR A 83 36.84 21.40 32.34
C TYR A 83 36.12 22.76 32.26
N LYS A 84 36.89 23.84 32.04
CA LYS A 84 36.38 25.22 32.01
C LYS A 84 35.24 25.38 30.99
N ASN A 85 34.11 25.94 31.45
CA ASN A 85 32.87 26.13 30.69
C ASN A 85 32.18 24.85 30.17
N GLU A 86 32.59 23.66 30.59
CA GLU A 86 31.80 22.46 30.34
C GLU A 86 30.56 22.46 31.23
N LYS A 87 29.39 22.19 30.63
CA LYS A 87 28.08 22.21 31.27
C LYS A 87 27.28 20.93 31.02
N ARG A 88 27.76 20.07 30.12
CA ARG A 88 27.14 18.80 29.76
C ARG A 88 27.46 17.72 30.80
N VAL A 89 26.60 16.72 30.87
CA VAL A 89 26.74 15.52 31.71
C VAL A 89 26.58 14.27 30.84
N ALA A 90 27.29 13.18 31.16
CA ALA A 90 27.37 12.02 30.27
C ALA A 90 26.05 11.23 30.14
N LEU A 91 25.20 11.23 31.18
CA LEU A 91 23.84 10.68 31.15
C LEU A 91 22.81 11.69 31.65
N SER A 92 21.65 11.69 30.98
CA SER A 92 20.41 12.27 31.49
C SER A 92 19.71 11.31 32.46
N PRO A 93 18.77 11.78 33.30
CA PRO A 93 17.94 10.90 34.14
C PRO A 93 17.21 9.79 33.36
N VAL A 94 16.72 10.08 32.16
CA VAL A 94 16.11 9.08 31.26
C VAL A 94 17.12 7.99 30.86
N GLY A 95 18.39 8.36 30.66
CA GLY A 95 19.46 7.41 30.40
C GLY A 95 19.85 6.57 31.61
N VAL A 96 19.78 7.14 32.82
CA VAL A 96 19.95 6.37 34.06
C VAL A 96 18.84 5.33 34.20
N GLN A 97 17.57 5.70 34.00
CA GLN A 97 16.45 4.74 33.99
C GLN A 97 16.67 3.60 32.98
N ALA A 98 17.22 3.90 31.80
CA ALA A 98 17.52 2.89 30.78
C ALA A 98 18.63 1.91 31.21
N LEU A 99 19.71 2.38 31.84
CA LEU A 99 20.78 1.50 32.37
C LEU A 99 20.32 0.68 33.57
N VAL A 100 19.56 1.27 34.49
CA VAL A 100 18.96 0.56 35.64
C VAL A 100 18.00 -0.53 35.14
N LYS A 101 17.20 -0.25 34.11
CA LYS A 101 16.32 -1.24 33.44
C LYS A 101 17.10 -2.32 32.66
N GLN A 102 18.33 -2.07 32.26
CA GLN A 102 19.25 -3.06 31.70
C GLN A 102 19.98 -3.87 32.80
N GLY A 103 19.90 -3.44 34.06
CA GLY A 103 20.43 -4.15 35.24
C GLY A 103 21.68 -3.54 35.86
N PHE A 104 22.24 -2.46 35.30
CA PHE A 104 23.42 -1.79 35.87
C PHE A 104 23.09 -1.06 37.17
N ARG A 105 24.05 -1.02 38.12
CA ARG A 105 24.00 -0.13 39.28
C ARG A 105 24.61 1.22 38.90
N VAL A 106 23.86 2.31 39.02
CA VAL A 106 24.29 3.64 38.56
C VAL A 106 24.63 4.57 39.73
N GLN A 107 25.74 5.29 39.63
CA GLN A 107 26.18 6.32 40.57
C GLN A 107 26.48 7.64 39.85
N VAL A 108 26.04 8.75 40.43
CA VAL A 108 26.20 10.10 39.87
C VAL A 108 26.89 10.98 40.91
N GLU A 109 27.89 11.76 40.53
CA GLU A 109 28.54 12.70 41.44
C GLU A 109 27.58 13.84 41.82
N HIS A 110 27.60 14.24 43.10
CA HIS A 110 26.78 15.33 43.61
C HIS A 110 26.84 16.58 42.71
N ARG A 111 25.67 17.04 42.24
CA ARG A 111 25.49 18.17 41.31
C ARG A 111 26.15 18.01 39.94
N ALA A 112 26.40 16.79 39.44
CA ALA A 112 26.96 16.58 38.10
C ALA A 112 26.10 17.18 36.98
N GLY A 113 24.76 17.04 37.06
CA GLY A 113 23.83 17.51 36.03
C GLY A 113 23.33 18.96 36.16
N GLU A 114 23.74 19.69 37.19
CA GLU A 114 23.18 21.00 37.58
C GLU A 114 23.26 22.08 36.47
N GLU A 115 24.39 22.11 35.75
CA GLU A 115 24.61 23.02 34.63
C GLU A 115 23.82 22.60 33.38
N ALA A 116 23.57 21.30 33.20
CA ALA A 116 22.66 20.73 32.20
C ALA A 116 21.18 20.83 32.59
N LYS A 117 20.86 21.35 33.78
CA LYS A 117 19.52 21.47 34.36
C LYS A 117 18.83 20.12 34.66
N PHE A 118 19.62 19.15 35.09
CA PHE A 118 19.14 17.96 35.81
C PHE A 118 19.52 18.06 37.29
N SER A 119 18.56 17.86 38.21
CA SER A 119 18.83 17.85 39.66
C SER A 119 19.24 16.45 40.14
N ASP A 120 19.94 16.42 41.28
CA ASP A 120 20.29 15.17 41.96
C ASP A 120 19.04 14.34 42.30
N ASP A 121 17.92 14.99 42.65
CA ASP A 121 16.63 14.33 42.91
C ASP A 121 16.13 13.56 41.69
N GLN A 122 16.24 14.13 40.48
CA GLN A 122 15.84 13.45 39.24
C GLN A 122 16.71 12.23 38.95
N TYR A 123 17.98 12.23 39.38
CA TYR A 123 18.85 11.05 39.28
C TYR A 123 18.48 9.98 40.33
N ILE A 124 18.03 10.39 41.52
CA ILE A 124 17.51 9.48 42.57
C ILE A 124 16.19 8.85 42.11
N GLU A 125 15.25 9.63 41.57
CA GLU A 125 14.00 9.15 40.95
C GLU A 125 14.26 8.22 39.75
N ALA A 126 15.35 8.45 39.01
CA ALA A 126 15.81 7.56 37.94
C ALA A 126 16.45 6.25 38.43
N GLY A 127 16.69 6.09 39.74
CA GLY A 127 17.27 4.88 40.35
C GLY A 127 18.79 4.89 40.51
N ALA A 128 19.47 6.01 40.29
CA ALA A 128 20.89 6.14 40.65
C ALA A 128 21.07 6.46 42.14
N LYS A 129 22.29 6.23 42.64
CA LYS A 129 22.76 6.78 43.92
C LYS A 129 23.61 8.02 43.67
N ILE A 130 23.44 9.05 44.49
CA ILE A 130 24.39 10.17 44.54
C ILE A 130 25.62 9.74 45.34
N GLY A 131 26.80 10.00 44.80
CA GLY A 131 28.09 9.67 45.41
C GLY A 131 29.04 10.87 45.45
N ASP A 132 30.15 10.69 46.16
CA ASP A 132 31.29 11.60 46.07
C ASP A 132 32.20 11.25 44.88
N LEU A 133 33.13 12.16 44.60
CA LEU A 133 34.02 12.09 43.45
C LEU A 133 34.93 10.85 43.47
N GLU A 134 35.43 10.43 44.63
CA GLU A 134 36.26 9.21 44.72
C GLU A 134 35.44 7.93 44.48
N THR A 135 34.24 7.83 45.07
CA THR A 135 33.37 6.66 44.88
C THR A 135 32.91 6.54 43.42
N VAL A 136 32.60 7.66 42.77
CA VAL A 136 32.10 7.68 41.39
C VAL A 136 33.20 7.33 40.39
N PHE A 137 34.41 7.88 40.51
CA PHE A 137 35.56 7.46 39.69
C PHE A 137 36.05 6.03 40.01
N GLY A 138 35.75 5.51 41.21
CA GLY A 138 35.98 4.12 41.62
C GLY A 138 35.06 3.08 41.00
N SER A 139 34.15 3.47 40.09
CA SER A 139 33.21 2.58 39.40
C SER A 139 33.89 1.62 38.41
N ASP A 140 33.20 0.53 38.03
CA ASP A 140 33.70 -0.42 37.02
C ASP A 140 33.67 0.17 35.61
N ILE A 141 32.67 0.99 35.33
CA ILE A 141 32.52 1.78 34.09
C ILE A 141 32.41 3.25 34.49
N VAL A 142 33.17 4.13 33.85
CA VAL A 142 33.11 5.59 34.05
C VAL A 142 32.71 6.25 32.73
N LEU A 143 31.62 7.02 32.76
CA LEU A 143 31.06 7.72 31.62
C LEU A 143 31.32 9.22 31.76
N LYS A 144 32.19 9.78 30.92
CA LYS A 144 32.47 11.23 30.84
C LYS A 144 32.05 11.80 29.48
N VAL A 145 31.93 13.12 29.40
CA VAL A 145 31.77 13.84 28.13
C VAL A 145 33.15 14.08 27.52
N ARG A 146 34.06 14.73 28.25
CA ARG A 146 35.44 14.98 27.79
C ARG A 146 36.43 13.96 28.39
N ALA A 147 37.62 13.93 27.81
CA ALA A 147 38.77 13.19 28.34
C ALA A 147 39.04 13.54 29.83
N PRO A 148 39.57 12.60 30.64
CA PRO A 148 40.05 12.91 31.98
C PRO A 148 41.21 13.92 31.97
N VAL A 149 41.11 14.98 32.78
CA VAL A 149 42.08 16.11 32.80
C VAL A 149 42.78 16.26 34.16
N PHE A 150 43.65 17.27 34.29
CA PHE A 150 44.18 17.68 35.60
C PHE A 150 43.11 18.45 36.38
N ASN A 151 42.82 18.01 37.61
CA ASN A 151 41.84 18.65 38.49
C ASN A 151 42.57 19.63 39.43
N GLU A 152 42.60 20.90 39.03
CA GLU A 152 43.26 22.00 39.77
C GLU A 152 42.83 22.10 41.24
N LYS A 153 41.59 21.70 41.58
CA LYS A 153 41.06 21.77 42.95
C LYS A 153 41.60 20.66 43.87
N LEU A 154 42.03 19.54 43.30
CA LEU A 154 42.54 18.38 44.03
C LEU A 154 44.06 18.19 43.87
N GLY A 155 44.70 18.94 42.96
CA GLY A 155 46.14 18.83 42.68
C GLY A 155 46.55 17.53 41.98
N ILE A 156 45.60 16.75 41.48
CA ILE A 156 45.81 15.42 40.88
C ILE A 156 45.13 15.32 39.51
N HIS A 157 45.55 14.34 38.70
CA HIS A 157 44.96 14.06 37.40
C HIS A 157 43.77 13.10 37.56
N GLU A 158 42.63 13.33 36.90
CA GLU A 158 41.43 12.50 37.05
C GLU A 158 41.68 11.00 36.77
N THR A 159 42.67 10.68 35.91
CA THR A 159 43.11 9.30 35.68
C THR A 159 43.65 8.59 36.93
N THR A 160 44.13 9.30 37.96
CA THR A 160 44.60 8.68 39.21
C THR A 160 43.47 8.28 40.15
N LEU A 161 42.23 8.69 39.87
CA LEU A 161 41.03 8.29 40.60
C LEU A 161 40.39 7.03 40.01
N LEU A 162 40.66 6.74 38.73
CA LEU A 162 40.14 5.53 38.06
C LEU A 162 40.61 4.26 38.77
N LYS A 163 39.64 3.39 39.08
CA LYS A 163 39.86 2.00 39.50
C LYS A 163 40.69 1.25 38.46
N GLU A 164 41.65 0.43 38.90
CA GLU A 164 42.45 -0.38 37.98
C GLU A 164 41.54 -1.35 37.19
N LYS A 165 41.77 -1.46 35.88
CA LYS A 165 40.92 -2.20 34.92
C LYS A 165 39.50 -1.68 34.71
N SER A 166 39.17 -0.47 35.14
CA SER A 166 37.90 0.19 34.78
C SER A 166 37.75 0.42 33.27
N VAL A 167 36.50 0.54 32.81
CA VAL A 167 36.13 0.91 31.44
C VAL A 167 35.80 2.40 31.39
N LEU A 168 36.53 3.18 30.60
CA LEU A 168 36.25 4.60 30.36
C LEU A 168 35.52 4.78 29.02
N VAL A 169 34.42 5.55 29.02
CA VAL A 169 33.74 6.00 27.80
C VAL A 169 33.70 7.54 27.78
N SER A 170 34.35 8.16 26.80
CA SER A 170 34.38 9.62 26.62
C SER A 170 34.91 10.02 25.24
N PHE A 171 34.94 11.32 24.90
CA PHE A 171 35.80 11.82 23.82
C PHE A 171 37.27 11.82 24.28
N ILE A 172 38.15 11.16 23.52
CA ILE A 172 39.57 10.94 23.86
C ILE A 172 40.51 11.68 22.90
N TYR A 173 40.21 11.72 21.59
CA TYR A 173 41.10 12.26 20.56
C TYR A 173 42.52 11.68 20.65
N PRO A 174 42.69 10.35 20.45
CA PRO A 174 43.91 9.61 20.78
C PRO A 174 45.15 10.05 19.97
N ALA A 175 44.97 10.57 18.76
CA ALA A 175 46.06 11.09 17.94
C ALA A 175 46.61 12.44 18.45
N GLN A 176 45.85 13.16 19.26
CA GLN A 176 46.19 14.48 19.81
C GLN A 176 46.70 14.40 21.26
N ASN A 177 46.38 13.33 22.00
CA ASN A 177 46.61 13.22 23.44
C ASN A 177 47.44 11.97 23.83
N PRO A 178 48.71 11.82 23.38
CA PRO A 178 49.53 10.65 23.71
C PRO A 178 49.76 10.51 25.24
N ASP A 179 50.09 11.61 25.93
CA ASP A 179 50.29 11.66 27.39
C ASP A 179 49.08 11.14 28.19
N LEU A 180 47.86 11.32 27.66
CA LEU A 180 46.64 10.80 28.27
C LEU A 180 46.55 9.28 28.12
N LEU A 181 46.91 8.75 26.95
CA LEU A 181 46.97 7.32 26.73
C LEU A 181 48.01 6.67 27.65
N GLU A 182 49.18 7.28 27.86
CA GLU A 182 50.16 6.73 28.81
C GLU A 182 49.63 6.68 30.25
N LYS A 183 48.95 7.75 30.72
CA LYS A 183 48.32 7.79 32.05
C LYS A 183 47.18 6.76 32.21
N LEU A 184 46.42 6.50 31.15
CA LEU A 184 45.38 5.46 31.13
C LEU A 184 45.97 4.05 31.06
N ALA A 185 47.09 3.87 30.35
CA ALA A 185 47.82 2.60 30.26
C ALA A 185 48.41 2.19 31.62
N GLN A 186 48.98 3.15 32.37
CA GLN A 186 49.46 2.94 33.75
C GLN A 186 48.34 2.42 34.70
N ARG A 187 47.08 2.74 34.41
CA ARG A 187 45.90 2.30 35.17
C ARG A 187 45.27 0.99 34.66
N LYS A 188 45.89 0.38 33.65
CA LYS A 188 45.39 -0.80 32.93
C LYS A 188 43.93 -0.65 32.47
N ALA A 189 43.52 0.57 32.12
CA ALA A 189 42.15 0.86 31.73
C ALA A 189 41.77 0.22 30.38
N THR A 190 40.47 0.02 30.16
CA THR A 190 39.91 -0.23 28.82
C THR A 190 39.17 1.03 28.39
N VAL A 191 39.37 1.51 27.17
CA VAL A 191 38.93 2.85 26.75
C VAL A 191 38.16 2.80 25.44
N LEU A 192 36.92 3.28 25.48
CA LEU A 192 36.02 3.48 24.34
C LEU A 192 35.97 4.97 24.00
N ALA A 193 36.50 5.34 22.84
CA ALA A 193 36.58 6.73 22.38
C ALA A 193 35.39 7.09 21.50
N MET A 194 34.51 7.96 21.97
CA MET A 194 33.29 8.38 21.25
C MET A 194 33.58 9.17 19.96
N ASP A 195 34.81 9.67 19.79
CA ASP A 195 35.32 10.29 18.56
C ASP A 195 35.84 9.27 17.53
N GLN A 196 36.08 8.02 17.91
CA GLN A 196 36.60 6.95 17.03
C GLN A 196 35.52 5.96 16.57
N VAL A 197 34.23 6.25 16.83
CA VAL A 197 33.10 5.47 16.29
C VAL A 197 33.11 5.59 14.76
N PRO A 198 33.25 4.48 14.00
CA PRO A 198 33.34 4.56 12.54
C PRO A 198 32.00 4.94 11.92
N ARG A 199 32.02 5.87 10.96
CA ARG A 199 30.83 6.37 10.24
C ARG A 199 30.31 5.34 9.24
N VAL A 200 29.65 4.31 9.74
CA VAL A 200 28.93 3.27 8.97
C VAL A 200 27.44 3.30 9.27
N THR A 201 26.60 2.80 8.37
CA THR A 201 25.12 2.87 8.48
C THR A 201 24.58 2.36 9.82
N ILE A 202 25.10 1.23 10.31
CA ILE A 202 24.68 0.63 11.60
C ILE A 202 25.11 1.44 12.84
N ALA A 203 25.99 2.43 12.68
CA ALA A 203 26.58 3.22 13.76
C ALA A 203 26.06 4.66 13.85
N GLN A 204 25.34 5.15 12.81
CA GLN A 204 24.74 6.49 12.79
C GLN A 204 23.89 6.78 14.03
N GLY A 205 23.19 5.77 14.55
CA GLY A 205 22.34 5.88 15.73
C GLY A 205 23.06 6.23 17.05
N TYR A 206 24.40 6.13 17.09
CA TYR A 206 25.24 6.46 18.24
C TYR A 206 26.48 7.32 17.89
N ASP A 207 26.47 8.02 16.75
CA ASP A 207 27.51 8.99 16.40
C ASP A 207 27.39 10.27 17.25
N ALA A 208 28.26 10.36 18.26
CA ALA A 208 28.33 11.50 19.16
C ALA A 208 28.87 12.77 18.49
N LEU A 209 29.76 12.67 17.49
CA LEU A 209 30.26 13.83 16.76
C LEU A 209 29.17 14.44 15.89
N SER A 210 28.40 13.62 15.16
CA SER A 210 27.25 14.09 14.38
C SER A 210 26.17 14.71 15.27
N SER A 211 25.94 14.15 16.46
CA SER A 211 25.01 14.71 17.45
C SER A 211 25.44 16.09 17.96
N MET A 212 26.73 16.27 18.28
CA MET A 212 27.25 17.58 18.72
C MET A 212 27.30 18.59 17.56
N ALA A 213 27.62 18.14 16.34
CA ALA A 213 27.63 18.98 15.14
C ALA A 213 26.24 19.54 14.81
N ASN A 214 25.19 18.72 14.90
CA ASN A 214 23.80 19.16 14.71
C ASN A 214 23.43 20.30 15.68
N ILE A 215 23.70 20.09 16.99
CA ILE A 215 23.46 21.11 18.03
C ILE A 215 24.29 22.37 17.79
N ALA A 216 25.56 22.25 17.40
CA ALA A 216 26.41 23.39 17.10
C ALA A 216 25.87 24.21 15.90
N GLY A 217 25.41 23.53 14.84
CA GLY A 217 24.77 24.16 13.68
C GLY A 217 23.50 24.94 14.05
N TYR A 218 22.58 24.31 14.78
CA TYR A 218 21.37 24.99 15.28
C TYR A 218 21.73 26.17 16.20
N LYS A 219 22.65 25.98 17.15
CA LYS A 219 23.04 27.02 18.12
C LYS A 219 23.77 28.19 17.46
N ALA A 220 24.53 27.96 16.39
CA ALA A 220 25.15 29.02 15.58
C ALA A 220 24.10 29.98 15.04
N VAL A 221 23.03 29.46 14.44
CA VAL A 221 21.96 30.28 13.86
C VAL A 221 21.18 31.04 14.93
N VAL A 222 20.89 30.40 16.08
CA VAL A 222 20.24 31.07 17.22
C VAL A 222 21.11 32.19 17.79
N LEU A 223 22.42 32.01 17.88
CA LEU A 223 23.35 33.07 18.30
C LEU A 223 23.47 34.17 17.24
N ALA A 224 23.52 33.82 15.95
CA ALA A 224 23.52 34.80 14.87
C ALA A 224 22.25 35.67 14.90
N ALA A 225 21.07 35.07 15.11
CA ALA A 225 19.81 35.81 15.28
C ALA A 225 19.81 36.71 16.52
N ASN A 226 20.44 36.30 17.62
CA ASN A 226 20.56 37.11 18.84
C ASN A 226 21.51 38.31 18.69
N HIS A 227 22.51 38.22 17.81
CA HIS A 227 23.52 39.27 17.61
C HIS A 227 23.32 40.10 16.32
N PHE A 228 22.42 39.69 15.43
CA PHE A 228 22.07 40.43 14.22
C PHE A 228 20.88 41.36 14.47
N GLY A 229 21.10 42.68 14.35
CA GLY A 229 20.11 43.72 14.71
C GLY A 229 18.88 43.85 13.79
N ARG A 230 18.53 42.84 12.99
CA ARG A 230 17.44 42.87 11.99
C ARG A 230 16.74 41.52 11.87
N PHE A 231 15.49 41.51 11.41
CA PHE A 231 14.73 40.28 11.21
C PHE A 231 15.36 39.34 10.16
N PHE A 232 15.30 38.04 10.42
CA PHE A 232 15.61 37.00 9.43
C PHE A 232 14.49 36.90 8.39
N THR A 233 13.25 36.83 8.85
CA THR A 233 12.05 36.74 8.02
C THR A 233 11.77 38.07 7.32
N GLY A 234 11.66 38.05 6.00
CA GLY A 234 11.23 39.21 5.21
C GLY A 234 9.73 39.46 5.38
N GLN A 235 9.33 40.73 5.51
CA GLN A 235 7.94 41.12 5.77
C GLN A 235 7.54 42.36 4.95
N ILE A 236 6.27 42.46 4.58
CA ILE A 236 5.66 43.66 4.02
C ILE A 236 4.64 44.16 5.02
N THR A 237 4.79 45.40 5.48
CA THR A 237 3.95 46.04 6.49
C THR A 237 3.49 47.41 6.00
N ALA A 238 2.54 48.05 6.71
CA ALA A 238 2.18 49.45 6.44
C ALA A 238 3.36 50.43 6.62
N ALA A 239 4.38 50.08 7.40
CA ALA A 239 5.61 50.85 7.57
C ALA A 239 6.68 50.55 6.50
N GLY A 240 6.37 49.70 5.50
CA GLY A 240 7.24 49.37 4.38
C GLY A 240 7.66 47.89 4.31
N LYS A 241 8.54 47.59 3.36
CA LYS A 241 9.05 46.25 3.07
C LYS A 241 10.43 46.04 3.71
N VAL A 242 10.51 45.11 4.66
CA VAL A 242 11.77 44.63 5.22
C VAL A 242 12.21 43.39 4.42
N PRO A 243 13.38 43.41 3.75
CA PRO A 243 13.90 42.23 3.07
C PRO A 243 14.36 41.17 4.09
N PRO A 244 14.28 39.87 3.76
CA PRO A 244 14.83 38.81 4.60
C PRO A 244 16.36 38.93 4.70
N ALA A 245 16.92 38.41 5.79
CA ALA A 245 18.36 38.26 5.93
C ALA A 245 18.92 37.24 4.94
N LYS A 246 20.13 37.47 4.44
CA LYS A 246 20.90 36.51 3.64
C LYS A 246 21.97 35.83 4.50
N MET A 247 21.99 34.50 4.51
CA MET A 247 22.98 33.69 5.22
C MET A 247 23.78 32.82 4.25
N LEU A 248 25.10 32.90 4.31
CA LEU A 248 26.02 31.98 3.65
C LEU A 248 26.45 30.89 4.64
N ILE A 249 26.44 29.63 4.19
CA ILE A 249 26.90 28.47 4.95
C ILE A 249 28.00 27.77 4.16
N ILE A 250 29.19 27.66 4.76
CA ILE A 250 30.38 27.08 4.13
C ILE A 250 30.69 25.73 4.78
N GLY A 251 30.41 24.66 4.04
CA GLY A 251 30.48 23.27 4.48
C GLY A 251 29.09 22.66 4.67
N GLY A 252 28.70 21.75 3.79
CA GLY A 252 27.50 20.88 3.90
C GLY A 252 27.78 19.65 4.76
N GLY A 253 28.38 19.85 5.93
CA GLY A 253 28.45 18.84 6.99
C GLY A 253 27.17 18.81 7.83
N VAL A 254 27.10 17.90 8.80
CA VAL A 254 25.92 17.79 9.71
C VAL A 254 25.61 19.13 10.41
N ALA A 255 26.63 19.92 10.77
CA ALA A 255 26.46 21.25 11.32
C ALA A 255 25.91 22.26 10.31
N GLY A 256 26.45 22.29 9.08
CA GLY A 256 25.98 23.21 8.03
C GLY A 256 24.56 22.91 7.55
N LEU A 257 24.17 21.63 7.47
CA LEU A 257 22.80 21.23 7.13
C LEU A 257 21.82 21.55 8.27
N ALA A 258 22.22 21.36 9.53
CA ALA A 258 21.42 21.79 10.68
C ALA A 258 21.26 23.34 10.74
N ALA A 259 22.32 24.08 10.43
CA ALA A 259 22.27 25.53 10.28
C ALA A 259 21.36 25.95 9.10
N ALA A 260 21.43 25.25 7.97
CA ALA A 260 20.58 25.54 6.80
C ALA A 260 19.09 25.35 7.13
N GLY A 261 18.72 24.22 7.74
CA GLY A 261 17.34 23.97 8.16
C GLY A 261 16.84 24.99 9.20
N ALA A 262 17.67 25.35 10.19
CA ALA A 262 17.33 26.36 11.19
C ALA A 262 17.15 27.77 10.59
N ALA A 263 18.07 28.21 9.73
CA ALA A 263 18.00 29.52 9.10
C ALA A 263 16.83 29.62 8.10
N LYS A 264 16.58 28.54 7.34
CA LYS A 264 15.46 28.46 6.39
C LYS A 264 14.10 28.49 7.08
N SER A 265 13.93 27.74 8.17
CA SER A 265 12.69 27.73 8.97
C SER A 265 12.42 29.06 9.69
N MET A 266 13.46 29.82 10.05
CA MET A 266 13.34 31.22 10.51
C MET A 266 13.13 32.23 9.36
N GLY A 267 13.00 31.78 8.11
CA GLY A 267 12.62 32.61 6.96
C GLY A 267 13.74 33.42 6.33
N ALA A 268 15.01 33.11 6.62
CA ALA A 268 16.15 33.71 5.94
C ALA A 268 16.37 33.08 4.54
N ILE A 269 17.05 33.82 3.65
CA ILE A 269 17.57 33.26 2.40
C ILE A 269 18.91 32.58 2.70
N VAL A 270 18.94 31.26 2.56
CA VAL A 270 20.14 30.44 2.82
C VAL A 270 20.85 30.11 1.52
N ARG A 271 22.18 30.28 1.51
CA ARG A 271 23.10 29.87 0.44
C ARG A 271 24.10 28.88 1.00
N GLY A 272 24.26 27.74 0.36
CA GLY A 272 25.16 26.66 0.81
C GLY A 272 26.28 26.40 -0.17
N PHE A 273 27.50 26.22 0.32
CA PHE A 273 28.64 25.76 -0.47
C PHE A 273 29.30 24.53 0.18
N ASP A 274 29.71 23.57 -0.64
CA ASP A 274 30.53 22.41 -0.27
C ASP A 274 31.28 21.91 -1.52
N THR A 275 32.45 21.30 -1.35
CA THR A 275 33.25 20.76 -2.46
C THR A 275 32.78 19.39 -2.96
N ARG A 276 31.79 18.78 -2.29
CA ARG A 276 31.20 17.47 -2.61
C ARG A 276 29.80 17.65 -3.22
N PRO A 277 29.54 17.23 -4.47
CA PRO A 277 28.22 17.38 -5.11
C PRO A 277 27.02 16.84 -4.30
N PRO A 278 27.09 15.69 -3.61
CA PRO A 278 25.97 15.20 -2.79
C PRO A 278 25.55 16.14 -1.65
N ALA A 279 26.46 16.99 -1.16
CA ALA A 279 26.16 17.98 -0.13
C ALA A 279 25.43 19.22 -0.73
N LEU A 280 25.70 19.56 -1.99
CA LEU A 280 24.95 20.58 -2.73
C LEU A 280 23.51 20.13 -3.03
N GLU A 281 23.30 18.85 -3.35
CA GLU A 281 21.96 18.26 -3.45
C GLU A 281 21.20 18.32 -2.11
N GLN A 282 21.89 18.08 -0.98
CA GLN A 282 21.31 18.20 0.36
C GLN A 282 20.99 19.64 0.76
N PHE A 283 21.80 20.63 0.37
CA PHE A 283 21.41 22.04 0.51
C PHE A 283 20.16 22.37 -0.32
N LYS A 284 20.09 21.87 -1.56
CA LYS A 284 18.96 22.09 -2.47
C LYS A 284 17.65 21.46 -1.95
N SER A 285 17.70 20.26 -1.37
CA SER A 285 16.51 19.62 -0.78
C SER A 285 16.03 20.31 0.51
N LEU A 286 16.92 20.95 1.26
CA LEU A 286 16.57 21.87 2.35
C LEU A 286 16.10 23.26 1.87
N GLY A 287 16.00 23.48 0.55
CA GLY A 287 15.55 24.74 -0.05
C GLY A 287 16.55 25.90 0.09
N ALA A 288 17.83 25.61 0.30
CA ALA A 288 18.91 26.58 0.15
C ALA A 288 19.36 26.68 -1.33
N GLU A 289 19.99 27.81 -1.68
CA GLU A 289 20.64 28.01 -2.98
C GLU A 289 22.03 27.35 -2.94
N PRO A 290 22.28 26.22 -3.65
CA PRO A 290 23.62 25.67 -3.77
C PRO A 290 24.48 26.60 -4.62
N LEU A 291 25.70 26.88 -4.15
CA LEU A 291 26.69 27.66 -4.87
C LEU A 291 27.73 26.74 -5.52
N GLU A 292 28.15 27.11 -6.72
CA GLU A 292 29.12 26.36 -7.54
C GLU A 292 30.29 27.28 -7.94
N VAL A 293 31.45 26.68 -8.24
CA VAL A 293 32.63 27.37 -8.79
C VAL A 293 32.88 26.93 -10.23
N ASN A 294 33.45 27.82 -11.05
CA ASN A 294 33.72 27.57 -12.48
C ASN A 294 34.87 26.58 -12.75
N VAL A 295 35.34 25.85 -11.73
CA VAL A 295 36.44 24.87 -11.80
C VAL A 295 35.89 23.50 -11.41
N ALA A 296 35.71 22.64 -12.42
CA ALA A 296 35.11 21.31 -12.24
C ALA A 296 36.13 20.30 -11.67
N GLU A 297 36.39 20.38 -10.36
CA GLU A 297 37.18 19.38 -9.62
C GLU A 297 36.31 18.65 -8.58
N MET A 298 36.35 17.31 -8.57
CA MET A 298 35.64 16.50 -7.58
C MET A 298 36.36 16.54 -6.22
N GLY A 299 35.73 17.13 -5.20
CA GLY A 299 36.27 17.26 -3.85
C GLY A 299 36.04 16.07 -2.91
N GLU A 300 35.48 14.97 -3.41
CA GLU A 300 35.22 13.77 -2.60
C GLU A 300 36.50 13.05 -2.15
N GLY A 301 36.55 12.73 -0.87
CA GLY A 301 37.59 11.92 -0.23
C GLY A 301 37.02 10.66 0.44
N VAL A 302 37.92 9.85 1.00
CA VAL A 302 37.55 8.56 1.62
C VAL A 302 36.58 8.76 2.79
N GLY A 303 35.53 7.94 2.87
CA GLY A 303 34.55 7.99 3.96
C GLY A 303 33.60 9.19 3.93
N GLY A 304 33.46 9.88 2.80
CA GLY A 304 32.53 11.01 2.63
C GLY A 304 33.05 12.35 3.17
N TYR A 305 34.30 12.39 3.66
CA TYR A 305 35.02 13.63 3.94
C TYR A 305 35.44 14.33 2.64
N ALA A 306 35.73 15.63 2.71
CA ALA A 306 36.38 16.34 1.61
C ALA A 306 37.88 16.01 1.56
N LYS A 307 38.45 15.99 0.35
CA LYS A 307 39.90 16.00 0.14
C LYS A 307 40.44 17.45 0.16
N GLU A 308 41.76 17.61 0.09
CA GLU A 308 42.40 18.90 -0.16
C GLU A 308 42.38 19.20 -1.67
N MET A 309 41.95 20.41 -2.05
CA MET A 309 41.67 20.80 -3.45
C MET A 309 42.89 21.41 -4.15
N SER A 310 42.83 21.53 -5.47
CA SER A 310 43.81 22.29 -6.25
C SER A 310 43.85 23.78 -5.85
N LYS A 311 44.98 24.45 -6.11
CA LYS A 311 45.12 25.89 -5.81
C LYS A 311 44.16 26.72 -6.65
N GLU A 312 43.98 26.30 -7.89
CA GLU A 312 43.11 26.88 -8.89
C GLU A 312 41.64 26.80 -8.46
N PHE A 313 41.23 25.69 -7.83
CA PHE A 313 39.91 25.57 -7.19
C PHE A 313 39.80 26.50 -5.97
N ILE A 314 40.80 26.52 -5.09
CA ILE A 314 40.79 27.39 -3.89
C ILE A 314 40.74 28.87 -4.28
N GLU A 315 41.47 29.31 -5.30
CA GLU A 315 41.40 30.70 -5.80
C GLU A 315 40.00 31.05 -6.34
N ALA A 316 39.32 30.11 -7.01
CA ALA A 316 37.94 30.29 -7.47
C ALA A 316 36.92 30.29 -6.31
N GLU A 317 37.10 29.43 -5.29
CA GLU A 317 36.33 29.37 -4.05
C GLU A 317 36.45 30.68 -3.25
N MET A 318 37.68 31.17 -3.06
CA MET A 318 37.95 32.44 -2.38
C MET A 318 37.37 33.64 -3.15
N ALA A 319 37.40 33.63 -4.49
CA ALA A 319 36.74 34.64 -5.31
C ALA A 319 35.20 34.61 -5.19
N LEU A 320 34.61 33.41 -5.08
CA LEU A 320 33.18 33.22 -4.81
C LEU A 320 32.80 33.77 -3.43
N PHE A 321 33.55 33.44 -2.37
CA PHE A 321 33.30 33.96 -1.02
C PHE A 321 33.49 35.48 -0.94
N ALA A 322 34.52 36.05 -1.56
CA ALA A 322 34.72 37.50 -1.65
C ALA A 322 33.60 38.23 -2.40
N LYS A 323 32.88 37.55 -3.30
CA LYS A 323 31.66 38.07 -3.95
C LYS A 323 30.46 37.99 -3.01
N GLN A 324 30.26 36.86 -2.32
CA GLN A 324 29.13 36.65 -1.41
C GLN A 324 29.17 37.56 -0.17
N CYS A 325 30.35 37.73 0.46
CA CYS A 325 30.51 38.53 1.69
C CYS A 325 30.02 39.98 1.55
N LYS A 326 30.07 40.56 0.35
CA LYS A 326 29.59 41.92 0.06
C LYS A 326 28.06 42.05 0.04
N GLU A 327 27.33 40.93 -0.05
CA GLU A 327 25.87 40.94 -0.18
C GLU A 327 25.10 40.15 0.88
N VAL A 328 25.72 39.15 1.53
CA VAL A 328 25.13 38.40 2.64
C VAL A 328 25.26 39.15 3.96
N ASP A 329 24.30 38.97 4.86
CA ASP A 329 24.28 39.62 6.15
C ASP A 329 24.96 38.77 7.24
N ILE A 330 24.95 37.44 7.08
CA ILE A 330 25.49 36.46 8.02
C ILE A 330 26.33 35.40 7.30
N VAL A 331 27.44 34.97 7.90
CA VAL A 331 28.25 33.81 7.45
C VAL A 331 28.37 32.79 8.58
N VAL A 332 28.16 31.51 8.27
CA VAL A 332 28.43 30.38 9.17
C VAL A 332 29.44 29.45 8.50
N SER A 333 30.66 29.34 9.05
CA SER A 333 31.72 28.50 8.51
C SER A 333 31.88 27.21 9.31
N THR A 334 31.90 26.06 8.61
CA THR A 334 31.97 24.72 9.22
C THR A 334 32.99 23.81 8.51
N ALA A 335 33.94 24.39 7.77
CA ALA A 335 34.90 23.64 6.97
C ALA A 335 36.03 23.10 7.85
N LEU A 336 35.96 21.83 8.23
CA LEU A 336 36.90 21.18 9.13
C LEU A 336 37.33 19.81 8.61
N ILE A 337 38.65 19.62 8.46
CA ILE A 337 39.26 18.33 8.12
C ILE A 337 39.86 17.73 9.40
N PRO A 338 39.42 16.53 9.85
CA PRO A 338 39.94 15.93 11.08
C PRO A 338 41.46 15.78 11.09
N GLY A 339 42.10 16.16 12.20
CA GLY A 339 43.56 16.07 12.39
C GLY A 339 44.38 17.15 11.68
N LYS A 340 43.78 18.03 10.85
CA LYS A 340 44.41 19.22 10.30
C LYS A 340 43.89 20.48 11.00
N LYS A 341 44.60 21.60 10.82
CA LYS A 341 44.03 22.93 11.08
C LYS A 341 42.90 23.20 10.09
N ALA A 342 41.95 24.01 10.52
CA ALA A 342 40.91 24.53 9.63
C ALA A 342 41.53 25.41 8.51
N PRO A 343 41.06 25.32 7.25
CA PRO A 343 41.49 26.21 6.18
C PRO A 343 40.92 27.62 6.38
N ILE A 344 41.73 28.65 6.13
CA ILE A 344 41.25 30.05 6.12
C ILE A 344 40.51 30.28 4.79
N LEU A 345 39.19 30.43 4.87
CA LEU A 345 38.29 30.62 3.74
C LEU A 345 37.69 32.04 3.69
N ILE A 346 37.65 32.74 4.82
CA ILE A 346 37.24 34.15 4.88
C ILE A 346 38.45 34.98 5.35
N THR A 347 39.06 35.73 4.44
CA THR A 347 40.16 36.65 4.78
C THR A 347 39.63 37.91 5.44
N LYS A 348 40.50 38.63 6.14
CA LYS A 348 40.24 39.94 6.74
C LYS A 348 39.68 40.94 5.72
N THR A 349 40.14 40.92 4.47
CA THR A 349 39.62 41.78 3.40
C THR A 349 38.20 41.41 2.94
N MET A 350 37.78 40.15 3.12
CA MET A 350 36.37 39.76 2.91
C MET A 350 35.49 40.23 4.06
N VAL A 351 35.92 40.01 5.32
CA VAL A 351 35.24 40.49 6.54
C VAL A 351 35.02 41.99 6.49
N GLU A 352 36.08 42.76 6.22
CA GLU A 352 36.02 44.23 6.14
C GLU A 352 35.26 44.76 4.89
N SER A 353 34.73 43.86 4.05
CA SER A 353 33.81 44.19 2.94
C SER A 353 32.35 43.82 3.19
N MET A 354 32.04 43.22 4.35
CA MET A 354 30.67 42.97 4.80
C MET A 354 29.97 44.26 5.24
N ARG A 355 28.68 44.18 5.58
CA ARG A 355 27.91 45.30 6.12
C ARG A 355 28.24 45.52 7.60
N ASP A 356 28.14 46.77 8.06
CA ASP A 356 28.11 47.05 9.49
C ASP A 356 26.91 46.35 10.15
N GLY A 357 27.14 45.76 11.33
CA GLY A 357 26.17 44.90 12.01
C GLY A 357 26.01 43.48 11.44
N SER A 358 26.81 43.06 10.45
CA SER A 358 26.88 41.65 10.01
C SER A 358 27.42 40.73 11.11
N VAL A 359 27.09 39.43 11.03
CA VAL A 359 27.54 38.41 12.00
C VAL A 359 28.25 37.26 11.30
N ILE A 360 29.39 36.85 11.87
CA ILE A 360 30.15 35.68 11.45
C ILE A 360 30.17 34.68 12.61
N VAL A 361 29.84 33.41 12.35
CA VAL A 361 29.93 32.32 13.32
C VAL A 361 30.88 31.24 12.80
N ASP A 362 31.98 31.02 13.51
CA ASP A 362 33.06 30.14 13.08
C ASP A 362 33.06 28.83 13.88
N LEU A 363 32.43 27.78 13.33
CA LEU A 363 32.37 26.46 13.97
C LEU A 363 33.71 25.72 13.95
N ALA A 364 34.70 26.19 13.19
CA ALA A 364 36.01 25.58 13.10
C ALA A 364 37.04 26.19 14.09
N ALA A 365 36.61 27.11 14.96
CA ALA A 365 37.47 27.86 15.88
C ALA A 365 38.36 26.99 16.78
N GLU A 366 37.90 25.82 17.25
CA GLU A 366 38.70 24.90 18.10
C GLU A 366 39.91 24.31 17.34
N ALA A 367 39.86 24.27 15.99
CA ALA A 367 40.93 23.81 15.11
C ALA A 367 41.66 24.95 14.38
N GLY A 368 41.49 26.20 14.83
CA GLY A 368 42.14 27.40 14.29
C GLY A 368 41.23 28.38 13.55
N GLY A 369 39.98 28.01 13.27
CA GLY A 369 38.99 28.85 12.60
C GLY A 369 39.09 28.84 11.06
N ASN A 370 37.97 29.13 10.39
CA ASN A 370 37.95 29.40 8.95
C ASN A 370 38.12 30.88 8.60
N VAL A 371 38.10 31.77 9.59
CA VAL A 371 38.07 33.22 9.39
C VAL A 371 39.34 33.83 9.99
N GLU A 372 40.07 34.61 9.19
CA GLU A 372 41.39 35.19 9.56
C GLU A 372 41.35 36.07 10.82
N THR A 373 40.15 36.57 11.17
CA THR A 373 39.89 37.44 12.33
C THR A 373 39.15 36.72 13.47
N THR A 374 38.99 35.39 13.43
CA THR A 374 38.43 34.64 14.56
C THR A 374 39.34 34.67 15.79
N HIS A 375 38.77 35.00 16.95
CA HIS A 375 39.39 34.78 18.26
C HIS A 375 38.72 33.54 18.92
N PRO A 376 39.40 32.38 19.03
CA PRO A 376 38.79 31.18 19.58
C PRO A 376 38.35 31.33 21.04
N GLY A 377 37.10 30.98 21.32
CA GLY A 377 36.47 31.10 22.64
C GLY A 377 35.82 32.46 22.93
N GLU A 378 36.05 33.48 22.10
CA GLU A 378 35.56 34.85 22.32
C GLU A 378 34.36 35.21 21.43
N LEU A 379 33.65 36.26 21.85
CA LEU A 379 32.80 37.07 20.98
C LEU A 379 33.35 38.49 21.00
N HIS A 380 33.70 39.02 19.83
CA HIS A 380 34.23 40.38 19.68
C HIS A 380 33.67 41.04 18.41
N ILE A 381 33.98 42.32 18.20
CA ILE A 381 33.53 43.09 17.04
C ILE A 381 34.76 43.61 16.29
N HIS A 382 34.90 43.22 15.03
CA HIS A 382 35.97 43.72 14.14
C HIS A 382 35.35 44.61 13.07
N LYS A 383 35.66 45.92 13.13
CA LYS A 383 35.13 46.97 12.22
C LYS A 383 33.61 46.88 11.94
N GLY A 384 32.80 46.65 12.99
CA GLY A 384 31.34 46.56 12.89
C GLY A 384 30.77 45.15 12.66
N VAL A 385 31.61 44.19 12.28
CA VAL A 385 31.20 42.79 12.09
C VAL A 385 31.38 42.01 13.40
N VAL A 386 30.29 41.41 13.90
CA VAL A 386 30.31 40.58 15.12
C VAL A 386 30.88 39.21 14.81
N HIS A 387 31.93 38.82 15.51
CA HIS A 387 32.59 37.51 15.38
C HIS A 387 32.23 36.63 16.57
N ILE A 388 31.68 35.44 16.31
CA ILE A 388 31.30 34.45 17.31
C ILE A 388 32.21 33.23 17.14
N GLY A 389 33.34 33.22 17.86
CA GLY A 389 34.38 32.18 17.79
C GLY A 389 34.28 31.11 18.89
N TYR A 390 33.10 30.92 19.49
CA TYR A 390 32.91 30.03 20.64
C TYR A 390 33.22 28.56 20.33
N THR A 391 34.17 27.98 21.07
CA THR A 391 34.57 26.56 20.95
C THR A 391 33.70 25.60 21.77
N ASP A 392 32.75 26.11 22.56
CA ASP A 392 31.93 25.37 23.53
C ASP A 392 30.44 25.33 23.14
N LEU A 393 30.08 25.51 21.86
CA LEU A 393 28.69 25.69 21.42
C LEU A 393 27.68 24.63 21.89
N PRO A 394 27.96 23.31 21.91
CA PRO A 394 27.07 22.32 22.50
C PRO A 394 26.87 22.47 24.01
N SER A 395 27.87 23.00 24.75
CA SER A 395 27.75 23.35 26.18
C SER A 395 26.72 24.47 26.39
N ARG A 396 26.55 25.37 25.40
CA ARG A 396 25.52 26.43 25.40
C ARG A 396 24.11 25.93 25.09
N MET A 397 23.92 24.61 24.95
CA MET A 397 22.64 23.89 24.95
C MET A 397 22.76 22.58 25.77
N ALA A 398 23.40 22.68 26.94
CA ALA A 398 23.82 21.55 27.76
C ALA A 398 22.76 20.45 27.97
N THR A 399 21.49 20.80 28.23
CA THR A 399 20.39 19.83 28.41
C THR A 399 20.21 18.94 27.19
N GLN A 400 20.06 19.54 26.01
CA GLN A 400 19.87 18.79 24.75
C GLN A 400 21.12 18.01 24.36
N ALA A 401 22.31 18.59 24.56
CA ALA A 401 23.57 17.93 24.28
C ALA A 401 23.81 16.72 25.19
N SER A 402 23.47 16.83 26.48
CA SER A 402 23.54 15.73 27.44
C SER A 402 22.54 14.63 27.10
N SER A 403 21.29 14.97 26.74
CA SER A 403 20.27 13.98 26.33
C SER A 403 20.65 13.23 25.04
N LEU A 404 21.18 13.91 24.01
CA LEU A 404 21.64 13.21 22.80
C LEU A 404 22.91 12.37 23.06
N TYR A 405 23.89 12.90 23.77
CA TYR A 405 25.12 12.17 24.11
C TYR A 405 24.83 10.94 24.99
N SER A 406 23.92 11.09 25.96
CA SER A 406 23.34 10.01 26.76
C SER A 406 22.73 8.92 25.85
N ASN A 407 21.87 9.31 24.90
CA ASN A 407 21.26 8.37 23.95
C ASN A 407 22.30 7.64 23.07
N ASN A 408 23.39 8.29 22.71
CA ASN A 408 24.48 7.66 21.95
C ASN A 408 25.22 6.61 22.78
N ILE A 409 25.58 6.93 24.03
CA ILE A 409 26.23 5.97 24.94
C ILE A 409 25.33 4.74 25.18
N LEU A 410 24.04 4.94 25.46
CA LEU A 410 23.08 3.85 25.69
C LEU A 410 22.97 2.91 24.49
N LYS A 411 22.84 3.47 23.28
CA LYS A 411 22.74 2.70 22.05
C LYS A 411 24.06 1.99 21.71
N LEU A 412 25.21 2.62 21.96
CA LEU A 412 26.53 1.99 21.80
C LEU A 412 26.67 0.79 22.76
N LEU A 413 26.43 0.98 24.07
CA LEU A 413 26.54 -0.08 25.08
C LEU A 413 25.62 -1.28 24.76
N LYS A 414 24.38 -1.00 24.32
CA LYS A 414 23.42 -2.02 23.87
C LYS A 414 23.81 -2.70 22.55
N ALA A 415 24.50 -2.00 21.65
CA ALA A 415 24.95 -2.56 20.37
C ALA A 415 26.20 -3.44 20.52
N ILE A 416 27.18 -3.03 21.34
CA ILE A 416 28.40 -3.82 21.58
C ILE A 416 28.15 -5.03 22.49
N SER A 417 27.12 -4.97 23.34
CA SER A 417 26.72 -6.07 24.23
C SER A 417 25.20 -6.33 24.18
N PRO A 418 24.71 -7.06 23.17
CA PRO A 418 23.27 -7.32 22.99
C PRO A 418 22.69 -8.40 23.92
N SER A 419 23.48 -8.94 24.86
CA SER A 419 23.02 -9.91 25.86
C SER A 419 22.12 -9.24 26.91
N LYS A 420 21.13 -9.99 27.42
CA LYS A 420 20.16 -9.51 28.42
C LYS A 420 20.67 -9.53 29.86
N GLU A 421 21.67 -10.35 30.16
CA GLU A 421 22.12 -10.61 31.54
C GLU A 421 23.61 -10.30 31.78
N TYR A 422 24.42 -10.36 30.72
CA TYR A 422 25.88 -10.25 30.80
C TYR A 422 26.40 -9.10 29.94
N PHE A 423 27.30 -8.29 30.51
CA PHE A 423 28.10 -7.34 29.77
C PHE A 423 29.39 -8.01 29.29
N TYR A 424 29.54 -8.10 27.98
CA TYR A 424 30.71 -8.63 27.27
C TYR A 424 30.77 -8.07 25.85
N PHE A 425 31.96 -7.64 25.45
CA PHE A 425 32.34 -7.18 24.12
C PHE A 425 33.85 -7.44 23.99
N GLU A 426 34.32 -7.91 22.84
CA GLU A 426 35.75 -8.04 22.57
C GLU A 426 36.10 -7.52 21.18
N PRO A 427 37.24 -6.81 21.03
CA PRO A 427 37.73 -6.40 19.74
C PRO A 427 38.29 -7.63 19.01
N LYS A 428 38.01 -7.72 17.72
CA LYS A 428 38.76 -8.56 16.77
C LYS A 428 39.62 -7.62 15.94
N ASP A 429 40.86 -8.01 15.64
CA ASP A 429 41.66 -7.35 14.59
C ASP A 429 41.29 -7.85 13.17
N ASP A 430 40.35 -8.80 13.09
CA ASP A 430 39.78 -9.38 11.87
C ASP A 430 38.27 -9.07 11.81
N PHE A 431 37.85 -8.24 10.85
CA PHE A 431 36.47 -7.77 10.69
C PHE A 431 36.18 -7.25 9.27
N ASP A 432 34.90 -7.29 8.91
CA ASP A 432 34.36 -6.75 7.66
C ASP A 432 33.76 -5.35 7.82
N TYR A 433 33.77 -4.55 6.76
CA TYR A 433 33.22 -3.20 6.78
C TYR A 433 31.71 -3.22 7.07
N GLY A 434 31.26 -2.26 7.87
CA GLY A 434 29.84 -2.14 8.25
C GLY A 434 29.34 -3.17 9.27
N THR A 435 30.18 -4.07 9.79
CA THR A 435 29.84 -5.02 10.86
C THR A 435 29.95 -4.40 12.26
N ILE A 436 29.35 -5.05 13.28
CA ILE A 436 29.50 -4.60 14.68
C ILE A 436 30.94 -4.78 15.20
N ASP A 437 31.69 -5.77 14.69
CA ASP A 437 33.10 -5.97 15.05
C ASP A 437 33.97 -4.77 14.62
N HIS A 438 33.71 -4.20 13.43
CA HIS A 438 34.34 -2.97 12.97
C HIS A 438 34.04 -1.78 13.90
N VAL A 439 32.80 -1.67 14.38
CA VAL A 439 32.42 -0.63 15.37
C VAL A 439 33.16 -0.81 16.68
N ILE A 440 33.18 -2.03 17.24
CA ILE A 440 33.88 -2.33 18.50
C ILE A 440 35.37 -2.05 18.36
N ARG A 441 36.00 -2.48 17.25
CA ARG A 441 37.44 -2.35 17.05
C ARG A 441 37.91 -0.93 16.73
N GLY A 442 37.09 -0.11 16.07
CA GLY A 442 37.35 1.31 15.86
C GLY A 442 37.20 2.11 17.15
N THR A 443 36.11 1.87 17.89
CA THR A 443 35.79 2.61 19.13
C THR A 443 36.78 2.29 20.27
N MET A 444 37.29 1.05 20.35
CA MET A 444 38.20 0.63 21.42
C MET A 444 39.66 1.03 21.13
N VAL A 445 40.09 2.14 21.72
CA VAL A 445 41.47 2.66 21.57
C VAL A 445 42.47 2.01 22.53
N MET A 446 42.00 1.33 23.58
CA MET A 446 42.83 0.62 24.57
C MET A 446 42.06 -0.53 25.22
N LYS A 447 42.73 -1.66 25.50
CA LYS A 447 42.21 -2.79 26.28
C LYS A 447 43.21 -3.19 27.37
N GLU A 448 42.78 -3.19 28.63
CA GLU A 448 43.60 -3.53 29.80
C GLU A 448 45.00 -2.85 29.84
N GLY A 449 45.05 -1.58 29.42
CA GLY A 449 46.28 -0.78 29.33
C GLY A 449 47.10 -0.96 28.04
N LYS A 450 46.79 -1.95 27.19
CA LYS A 450 47.41 -2.07 25.86
C LYS A 450 46.68 -1.16 24.87
N THR A 451 47.38 -0.18 24.32
CA THR A 451 46.88 0.67 23.22
C THR A 451 46.57 -0.19 21.98
N LEU A 452 45.38 0.05 21.40
CA LEU A 452 44.87 -0.59 20.18
C LEU A 452 44.66 0.43 19.04
N PHE A 453 44.94 1.71 19.28
CA PHE A 453 44.96 2.78 18.29
C PHE A 453 46.31 2.84 17.54
N PRO A 454 46.33 3.10 16.21
CA PRO A 454 45.18 3.16 15.31
C PRO A 454 44.58 1.78 15.03
N ALA A 455 43.29 1.75 14.68
CA ALA A 455 42.64 0.53 14.21
C ALA A 455 43.16 0.14 12.81
N PRO A 456 43.26 -1.16 12.49
CA PRO A 456 43.58 -1.62 11.13
C PRO A 456 42.41 -1.32 10.18
N LEU A 457 42.66 -1.42 8.86
CA LEU A 457 41.61 -1.32 7.86
C LEU A 457 40.74 -2.60 7.83
N PRO A 458 39.43 -2.51 7.55
CA PRO A 458 38.58 -3.69 7.36
C PRO A 458 39.05 -4.54 6.16
N LYS A 459 38.75 -5.84 6.19
CA LYS A 459 39.05 -6.76 5.08
C LYS A 459 38.32 -6.41 3.79
N THR A 460 37.02 -6.16 3.91
CA THR A 460 36.15 -5.76 2.81
C THR A 460 36.18 -4.25 2.65
N LEU A 461 36.27 -3.78 1.40
CA LEU A 461 36.06 -2.39 1.07
C LEU A 461 34.60 -1.98 1.38
N PRO A 462 34.31 -0.68 1.59
CA PRO A 462 32.94 -0.19 1.59
C PRO A 462 32.23 -0.69 0.33
N PRO A 463 31.01 -1.27 0.43
CA PRO A 463 30.28 -1.71 -0.74
C PRO A 463 30.09 -0.50 -1.67
N ALA A 464 30.49 -0.67 -2.94
CA ALA A 464 30.23 0.35 -3.95
C ALA A 464 28.74 0.69 -3.94
N ALA A 465 28.40 1.98 -4.09
CA ALA A 465 27.02 2.44 -4.09
C ALA A 465 26.23 1.58 -5.10
N PRO A 466 25.21 0.81 -4.66
CA PRO A 466 24.57 -0.16 -5.52
C PRO A 466 23.97 0.56 -6.72
N VAL A 467 24.18 0.02 -7.92
CA VAL A 467 23.60 0.57 -9.15
C VAL A 467 22.09 0.62 -8.96
N LYS A 468 21.56 1.82 -8.78
CA LYS A 468 20.16 2.03 -8.40
C LYS A 468 19.28 1.45 -9.49
N GLN A 469 18.68 0.29 -9.22
CA GLN A 469 17.82 -0.40 -10.17
C GLN A 469 16.63 0.51 -10.49
N LYS A 470 16.36 0.71 -11.78
CA LYS A 470 15.26 1.56 -12.23
C LYS A 470 13.94 1.06 -11.65
N SER A 471 13.15 1.99 -11.14
CA SER A 471 11.76 1.74 -10.72
C SER A 471 10.92 1.26 -11.89
N VAL A 472 9.78 0.63 -11.60
CA VAL A 472 8.87 0.15 -12.65
C VAL A 472 8.39 1.31 -13.55
N HIS A 473 8.13 2.49 -12.96
CA HIS A 473 7.70 3.68 -13.67
C HIS A 473 8.77 4.22 -14.65
N GLU A 474 10.06 4.20 -14.29
CA GLU A 474 11.15 4.57 -15.20
C GLU A 474 11.25 3.60 -16.40
N LEU A 475 11.08 2.29 -16.16
CA LEU A 475 11.07 1.28 -17.22
C LEU A 475 9.83 1.38 -18.12
N GLU A 476 8.69 1.80 -17.60
CA GLU A 476 7.48 2.10 -18.38
C GLU A 476 7.62 3.38 -19.20
N ALA A 477 8.22 4.44 -18.64
CA ALA A 477 8.55 5.65 -19.38
C ALA A 477 9.45 5.36 -20.59
N GLU A 478 10.44 4.47 -20.45
CA GLU A 478 11.29 4.03 -21.57
C GLU A 478 10.52 3.20 -22.61
N LYS A 479 9.63 2.29 -22.17
CA LYS A 479 8.73 1.54 -23.09
C LYS A 479 7.81 2.48 -23.88
N LEU A 480 7.28 3.52 -23.24
CA LEU A 480 6.39 4.51 -23.87
C LEU A 480 7.15 5.45 -24.82
N ALA A 481 8.33 5.92 -24.44
CA ALA A 481 9.19 6.78 -25.27
C ALA A 481 9.66 6.07 -26.55
N ALA A 482 9.81 4.74 -26.52
CA ALA A 482 10.14 3.93 -27.71
C ALA A 482 9.00 3.86 -28.75
N ILE A 483 7.78 4.29 -28.44
CA ILE A 483 6.65 4.28 -29.39
C ILE A 483 6.69 5.56 -30.24
N SER A 484 7.16 5.44 -31.48
CA SER A 484 7.24 6.59 -32.39
C SER A 484 5.86 7.25 -32.65
N PRO A 485 5.80 8.59 -32.82
CA PRO A 485 4.55 9.30 -33.13
C PRO A 485 3.83 8.77 -34.37
N PHE A 486 4.60 8.33 -35.38
CA PHE A 486 4.05 7.65 -36.57
C PHE A 486 3.30 6.37 -36.18
N ARG A 487 3.90 5.49 -35.37
CA ARG A 487 3.25 4.23 -34.96
C ARG A 487 1.98 4.49 -34.14
N LYS A 488 2.02 5.46 -33.22
CA LYS A 488 0.84 5.89 -32.43
C LYS A 488 -0.30 6.36 -33.34
N THR A 489 0.00 7.19 -34.34
CA THR A 489 -0.96 7.70 -35.32
C THR A 489 -1.50 6.60 -36.22
N MET A 490 -0.63 5.72 -36.73
CA MET A 490 -1.00 4.60 -37.61
C MET A 490 -1.92 3.59 -36.90
N THR A 491 -1.63 3.24 -35.64
CA THR A 491 -2.50 2.36 -34.84
C THR A 491 -3.85 3.02 -34.57
N SER A 492 -3.89 4.32 -34.24
CA SER A 492 -5.14 5.04 -34.04
C SER A 492 -6.00 5.09 -35.32
N ALA A 493 -5.40 5.45 -36.46
CA ALA A 493 -6.08 5.47 -37.75
C ALA A 493 -6.59 4.08 -38.16
N GLY A 494 -5.83 3.01 -37.88
CA GLY A 494 -6.26 1.62 -38.11
C GLY A 494 -7.48 1.22 -37.28
N ILE A 495 -7.54 1.62 -36.00
CA ILE A 495 -8.69 1.37 -35.12
C ILE A 495 -9.95 2.09 -35.65
N TYR A 496 -9.86 3.38 -35.98
CA TYR A 496 -10.98 4.12 -36.56
C TYR A 496 -11.44 3.56 -37.92
N THR A 497 -10.49 3.19 -38.79
CA THR A 497 -10.79 2.56 -40.09
C THR A 497 -11.53 1.24 -39.91
N THR A 498 -11.13 0.44 -38.92
CA THR A 498 -11.79 -0.83 -38.58
C THR A 498 -13.21 -0.58 -38.10
N GLY A 499 -13.42 0.34 -37.15
CA GLY A 499 -14.76 0.68 -36.64
C GLY A 499 -15.71 1.21 -37.72
N LEU A 500 -15.25 2.12 -38.58
CA LEU A 500 -16.04 2.62 -39.71
C LEU A 500 -16.37 1.51 -40.71
N THR A 501 -15.44 0.60 -40.98
CA THR A 501 -15.67 -0.57 -41.85
C THR A 501 -16.70 -1.53 -41.25
N SER A 502 -16.70 -1.74 -39.93
CA SER A 502 -17.72 -2.52 -39.23
C SER A 502 -19.12 -1.90 -39.33
N VAL A 503 -19.23 -0.56 -39.25
CA VAL A 503 -20.51 0.15 -39.45
C VAL A 503 -21.02 -0.02 -40.89
N LEU A 504 -20.14 0.11 -41.89
CA LEU A 504 -20.50 -0.17 -43.28
C LEU A 504 -20.95 -1.64 -43.49
N GLY A 505 -20.26 -2.59 -42.87
CA GLY A 505 -20.63 -4.01 -42.89
C GLY A 505 -22.01 -4.28 -42.29
N LEU A 506 -22.33 -3.69 -41.13
CA LEU A 506 -23.66 -3.79 -40.52
C LEU A 506 -24.76 -3.15 -41.39
N GLY A 507 -24.45 -2.05 -42.10
CA GLY A 507 -25.36 -1.44 -43.07
C GLY A 507 -25.64 -2.35 -44.27
N LEU A 508 -24.61 -2.98 -44.83
CA LEU A 508 -24.73 -3.93 -45.96
C LEU A 508 -25.44 -5.24 -45.58
N LEU A 509 -25.41 -5.63 -44.30
CA LEU A 509 -26.08 -6.82 -43.77
C LEU A 509 -27.50 -6.52 -43.23
N SER A 510 -27.96 -5.27 -43.27
CA SER A 510 -29.25 -4.86 -42.71
C SER A 510 -30.44 -5.37 -43.56
N PRO A 511 -31.31 -6.26 -43.04
CA PRO A 511 -32.42 -6.82 -43.82
C PRO A 511 -33.61 -5.87 -43.94
N ASN A 512 -33.73 -4.88 -43.05
CA ASN A 512 -34.84 -3.93 -42.97
C ASN A 512 -34.41 -2.65 -42.24
N SER A 513 -35.30 -1.65 -42.15
CA SER A 513 -35.06 -0.39 -41.43
C SER A 513 -35.06 -0.54 -39.91
N ALA A 514 -35.84 -1.48 -39.35
CA ALA A 514 -35.92 -1.71 -37.91
C ALA A 514 -34.59 -2.20 -37.31
N PHE A 515 -33.85 -3.06 -38.01
CA PHE A 515 -32.49 -3.46 -37.62
C PHE A 515 -31.54 -2.26 -37.57
N THR A 516 -31.56 -1.39 -38.60
CA THR A 516 -30.76 -0.16 -38.60
C THR A 516 -31.14 0.80 -37.46
N GLN A 517 -32.44 0.92 -37.15
CA GLN A 517 -32.93 1.68 -36.00
C GLN A 517 -32.44 1.07 -34.68
N MET A 518 -32.52 -0.25 -34.50
CA MET A 518 -32.07 -0.94 -33.30
C MET A 518 -30.55 -0.84 -33.10
N VAL A 519 -29.75 -0.93 -34.18
CA VAL A 519 -28.29 -0.68 -34.15
C VAL A 519 -27.99 0.77 -33.76
N THR A 520 -28.81 1.73 -34.19
CA THR A 520 -28.69 3.14 -33.80
C THR A 520 -28.99 3.33 -32.31
N THR A 521 -30.12 2.78 -31.82
CA THR A 521 -30.49 2.76 -30.40
C THR A 521 -29.40 2.10 -29.54
N PHE A 522 -28.87 0.95 -29.97
CA PHE A 522 -27.77 0.24 -29.32
C PHE A 522 -26.50 1.10 -29.21
N GLY A 523 -26.05 1.70 -30.31
CA GLY A 523 -24.84 2.53 -30.34
C GLY A 523 -24.95 3.75 -29.43
N LEU A 524 -26.07 4.46 -29.48
CA LEU A 524 -26.33 5.61 -28.60
C LEU A 524 -26.42 5.18 -27.12
N SER A 525 -27.10 4.07 -26.83
CA SER A 525 -27.24 3.55 -25.46
C SER A 525 -25.92 3.06 -24.87
N GLY A 526 -25.03 2.48 -25.69
CA GLY A 526 -23.67 2.14 -25.29
C GLY A 526 -22.81 3.36 -24.94
N ILE A 527 -22.95 4.46 -25.70
CA ILE A 527 -22.29 5.74 -25.39
C ILE A 527 -22.85 6.35 -24.11
N VAL A 528 -24.17 6.33 -23.91
CA VAL A 528 -24.82 6.79 -22.67
C VAL A 528 -24.37 5.97 -21.47
N GLY A 529 -24.38 4.64 -21.57
CA GLY A 529 -23.93 3.74 -20.50
C GLY A 529 -22.47 3.94 -20.14
N PHE A 530 -21.59 4.10 -21.13
CA PHE A 530 -20.17 4.40 -20.90
C PHE A 530 -19.98 5.65 -20.04
N HIS A 531 -20.60 6.78 -20.40
CA HIS A 531 -20.45 8.03 -19.65
C HIS A 531 -21.16 7.99 -18.29
N THR A 532 -22.31 7.30 -18.22
CA THR A 532 -23.08 7.17 -16.97
C THR A 532 -22.31 6.39 -15.91
N VAL A 533 -21.65 5.29 -16.29
CA VAL A 533 -20.92 4.42 -15.37
C VAL A 533 -19.62 5.07 -14.88
N TRP A 534 -18.86 5.75 -15.76
CA TRP A 534 -17.68 6.51 -15.36
C TRP A 534 -17.99 7.68 -14.39
N GLY A 535 -19.25 8.11 -14.31
CA GLY A 535 -19.71 9.10 -13.34
C GLY A 535 -20.14 8.54 -11.97
N VAL A 536 -20.12 7.22 -11.75
CA VAL A 536 -20.51 6.59 -10.48
C VAL A 536 -19.41 6.74 -9.42
N THR A 537 -19.78 7.04 -8.18
CA THR A 537 -18.80 7.11 -7.07
C THR A 537 -18.16 5.73 -6.84
N PRO A 538 -16.82 5.58 -6.70
CA PRO A 538 -16.20 4.26 -6.53
C PRO A 538 -16.71 3.46 -5.34
N ALA A 539 -16.99 4.13 -4.22
CA ALA A 539 -17.62 3.53 -3.03
C ALA A 539 -19.01 2.90 -3.29
N LEU A 540 -19.69 3.32 -4.37
CA LEU A 540 -20.99 2.82 -4.81
C LEU A 540 -20.91 1.73 -5.89
N HIS A 541 -19.72 1.21 -6.23
CA HIS A 541 -19.58 0.13 -7.22
C HIS A 541 -20.31 -1.19 -6.84
N SER A 542 -20.46 -1.51 -5.56
CA SER A 542 -21.28 -2.66 -5.13
C SER A 542 -22.79 -2.42 -5.32
N PRO A 543 -23.36 -1.27 -4.88
CA PRO A 543 -24.68 -0.82 -5.29
C PRO A 543 -24.92 -0.79 -6.80
N LEU A 544 -23.95 -0.32 -7.61
CA LEU A 544 -24.04 -0.33 -9.08
C LEU A 544 -24.27 -1.73 -9.63
N MET A 545 -23.45 -2.72 -9.22
CA MET A 545 -23.63 -4.13 -9.61
C MET A 545 -24.99 -4.69 -9.17
N SER A 546 -25.50 -4.28 -8.00
CA SER A 546 -26.82 -4.70 -7.52
C SER A 546 -27.97 -4.08 -8.32
N VAL A 547 -27.85 -2.81 -8.73
CA VAL A 547 -28.79 -2.14 -9.63
C VAL A 547 -28.78 -2.77 -11.02
N THR A 548 -27.60 -3.05 -11.61
CA THR A 548 -27.55 -3.73 -12.91
C THR A 548 -28.21 -5.10 -12.86
N ASN A 549 -28.10 -5.83 -11.75
CA ASN A 549 -28.71 -7.15 -11.58
C ASN A 549 -30.22 -7.09 -11.32
N ALA A 550 -30.71 -6.01 -10.70
CA ALA A 550 -32.15 -5.76 -10.58
C ALA A 550 -32.77 -5.47 -11.95
N ILE A 551 -32.13 -4.61 -12.73
CA ILE A 551 -32.61 -4.16 -14.04
C ILE A 551 -32.39 -5.24 -15.12
N SER A 552 -31.36 -6.08 -15.03
CA SER A 552 -31.16 -7.24 -15.94
C SER A 552 -32.31 -8.24 -15.89
N GLY A 553 -33.12 -8.23 -14.82
CA GLY A 553 -34.38 -8.97 -14.74
C GLY A 553 -35.44 -8.53 -15.77
N LEU A 554 -35.20 -7.49 -16.57
CA LEU A 554 -36.00 -7.17 -17.76
C LEU A 554 -35.92 -8.22 -18.88
N THR A 555 -35.11 -9.28 -18.76
CA THR A 555 -35.33 -10.55 -19.48
C THR A 555 -36.74 -11.12 -19.26
N ALA A 556 -37.44 -10.71 -18.19
CA ALA A 556 -38.87 -10.96 -18.00
C ALA A 556 -39.74 -10.42 -19.14
N VAL A 557 -39.34 -9.33 -19.81
CA VAL A 557 -40.06 -8.80 -20.99
C VAL A 557 -40.03 -9.80 -22.13
N GLY A 558 -38.87 -10.43 -22.40
CA GLY A 558 -38.75 -11.48 -23.41
C GLY A 558 -39.61 -12.70 -23.06
N GLY A 559 -39.53 -13.16 -21.81
CA GLY A 559 -40.40 -14.23 -21.31
C GLY A 559 -41.89 -13.92 -21.47
N LEU A 560 -42.35 -12.71 -21.12
CA LEU A 560 -43.76 -12.32 -21.21
C LEU A 560 -44.28 -12.26 -22.65
N VAL A 561 -43.48 -11.80 -23.63
CA VAL A 561 -43.89 -11.77 -25.05
C VAL A 561 -44.11 -13.17 -25.62
N LEU A 562 -43.38 -14.18 -25.13
CA LEU A 562 -43.45 -15.56 -25.60
C LEU A 562 -44.35 -16.47 -24.74
N MET A 563 -44.94 -15.95 -23.66
CA MET A 563 -45.94 -16.66 -22.86
C MET A 563 -47.31 -16.65 -23.56
N GLY A 564 -47.98 -17.80 -23.55
CA GLY A 564 -49.28 -17.98 -24.20
C GLY A 564 -50.00 -19.24 -23.74
N GLY A 565 -51.25 -19.40 -24.19
CA GLY A 565 -52.16 -20.45 -23.74
C GLY A 565 -53.24 -19.87 -22.82
N SER A 566 -53.36 -20.41 -21.62
CA SER A 566 -54.37 -20.03 -20.61
C SER A 566 -53.70 -20.06 -19.22
N TYR A 567 -54.39 -20.55 -18.18
CA TYR A 567 -53.80 -20.76 -16.85
C TYR A 567 -52.51 -21.63 -16.86
N LEU A 568 -52.36 -22.49 -17.86
CA LEU A 568 -51.20 -23.38 -18.07
C LEU A 568 -50.67 -23.25 -19.51
N PRO A 569 -49.36 -23.46 -19.73
CA PRO A 569 -48.77 -23.37 -21.06
C PRO A 569 -49.28 -24.52 -21.92
N SER A 570 -49.62 -24.23 -23.17
CA SER A 570 -50.16 -25.23 -24.12
C SER A 570 -49.07 -25.88 -24.97
N SER A 571 -47.84 -25.37 -24.92
CA SER A 571 -46.70 -25.86 -25.70
C SER A 571 -45.36 -25.72 -24.97
N MET A 572 -44.33 -26.36 -25.51
CA MET A 572 -42.97 -26.30 -24.96
C MET A 572 -42.37 -24.87 -24.94
N PRO A 573 -42.42 -24.05 -26.02
CA PRO A 573 -41.86 -22.69 -25.96
C PRO A 573 -42.57 -21.80 -24.93
N GLN A 574 -43.90 -21.93 -24.79
CA GLN A 574 -44.65 -21.23 -23.74
C GLN A 574 -44.22 -21.65 -22.32
N THR A 575 -43.78 -22.90 -22.16
CA THR A 575 -43.21 -23.41 -20.89
C THR A 575 -41.81 -22.83 -20.64
N LEU A 576 -40.96 -22.74 -21.67
CA LEU A 576 -39.64 -22.10 -21.59
C LEU A 576 -39.76 -20.59 -21.26
N ALA A 577 -40.72 -19.91 -21.89
CA ALA A 577 -41.05 -18.50 -21.68
C ALA A 577 -41.54 -18.23 -20.25
N LEU A 578 -42.41 -19.08 -19.71
CA LEU A 578 -42.85 -19.02 -18.31
C LEU A 578 -41.67 -19.20 -17.34
N LEU A 579 -40.76 -20.14 -17.61
CA LEU A 579 -39.57 -20.34 -16.79
C LEU A 579 -38.63 -19.12 -16.85
N ALA A 580 -38.47 -18.49 -18.01
CA ALA A 580 -37.70 -17.26 -18.18
C ALA A 580 -38.31 -16.11 -17.36
N ALA A 581 -39.62 -15.86 -17.49
CA ALA A 581 -40.33 -14.83 -16.72
C ALA A 581 -40.25 -15.07 -15.21
N PHE A 582 -40.35 -16.32 -14.76
CA PHE A 582 -40.18 -16.71 -13.36
C PHE A 582 -38.77 -16.39 -12.84
N VAL A 583 -37.70 -16.89 -13.46
CA VAL A 583 -36.32 -16.66 -12.94
C VAL A 583 -35.90 -15.20 -13.04
N SER A 584 -36.35 -14.49 -14.08
CA SER A 584 -36.10 -13.05 -14.24
C SER A 584 -36.74 -12.23 -13.12
N SER A 585 -37.94 -12.63 -12.67
CA SER A 585 -38.64 -11.99 -11.54
C SER A 585 -37.93 -12.18 -10.19
N VAL A 586 -37.15 -13.26 -10.03
CA VAL A 586 -36.26 -13.46 -8.86
C VAL A 586 -35.19 -12.37 -8.83
N ASN A 587 -34.58 -12.08 -9.98
CA ASN A 587 -33.53 -11.05 -10.10
C ASN A 587 -34.07 -9.64 -9.86
N ILE A 588 -35.24 -9.29 -10.42
CA ILE A 588 -35.90 -7.99 -10.18
C ILE A 588 -36.05 -7.74 -8.67
N ALA A 589 -36.81 -8.60 -8.00
CA ALA A 589 -37.20 -8.36 -6.62
C ALA A 589 -36.04 -8.58 -5.63
N GLY A 590 -35.12 -9.49 -5.95
CA GLY A 590 -33.90 -9.70 -5.19
C GLY A 590 -32.95 -8.51 -5.28
N GLY A 591 -32.61 -8.08 -6.51
CA GLY A 591 -31.67 -6.99 -6.76
C GLY A 591 -32.12 -5.64 -6.18
N PHE A 592 -33.39 -5.26 -6.33
CA PHE A 592 -33.88 -4.00 -5.76
C PHE A 592 -33.87 -3.99 -4.22
N LEU A 593 -34.16 -5.13 -3.56
CA LEU A 593 -34.12 -5.22 -2.10
C LEU A 593 -32.68 -5.18 -1.55
N ILE A 594 -31.72 -5.84 -2.21
CA ILE A 594 -30.31 -5.77 -1.81
C ILE A 594 -29.77 -4.35 -2.01
N THR A 595 -30.09 -3.72 -3.15
CA THR A 595 -29.71 -2.33 -3.44
C THR A 595 -30.20 -1.40 -2.35
N GLN A 596 -31.49 -1.48 -1.98
CA GLN A 596 -32.06 -0.67 -0.91
C GLN A 596 -31.31 -0.90 0.41
N ARG A 597 -31.11 -2.16 0.82
CA ARG A 597 -30.37 -2.51 2.05
C ARG A 597 -28.97 -1.90 2.11
N MET A 598 -28.22 -1.92 1.00
CA MET A 598 -26.87 -1.35 0.97
C MET A 598 -26.88 0.18 1.00
N LEU A 599 -27.78 0.82 0.23
CA LEU A 599 -27.85 2.28 0.18
C LEU A 599 -28.29 2.89 1.52
N ASP A 600 -29.15 2.19 2.27
CA ASP A 600 -29.56 2.59 3.61
C ASP A 600 -28.42 2.48 4.66
N MET A 601 -27.40 1.64 4.44
CA MET A 601 -26.23 1.53 5.33
C MET A 601 -25.29 2.74 5.26
N PHE A 602 -25.24 3.41 4.11
CA PHE A 602 -24.44 4.64 3.94
C PHE A 602 -25.11 5.90 4.52
N LYS A 603 -26.34 5.80 5.02
CA LYS A 603 -27.05 6.92 5.64
C LYS A 603 -26.48 7.23 7.02
N ARG A 604 -25.98 8.44 7.22
CA ARG A 604 -25.47 8.86 8.52
C ARG A 604 -26.63 9.15 9.48
N PRO A 605 -26.50 8.86 10.80
CA PRO A 605 -27.50 9.25 11.80
C PRO A 605 -27.76 10.77 11.89
N THR A 606 -26.87 11.57 11.31
CA THR A 606 -26.91 13.04 11.24
C THR A 606 -27.44 13.58 9.91
N ASP A 607 -27.75 12.73 8.92
CA ASP A 607 -28.33 13.18 7.64
C ASP A 607 -29.78 13.65 7.85
N PRO A 608 -30.25 14.68 7.11
CA PRO A 608 -31.64 15.14 7.19
C PRO A 608 -32.67 14.04 6.89
N PRO A 609 -33.91 14.13 7.44
CA PRO A 609 -35.00 13.24 7.08
C PRO A 609 -35.29 13.25 5.57
N GLU A 610 -35.33 12.07 4.96
CA GLU A 610 -35.64 11.88 3.54
C GLU A 610 -37.04 11.31 3.34
N TYR A 611 -37.72 11.75 2.28
CA TYR A 611 -39.14 11.44 2.03
C TYR A 611 -39.29 10.58 0.77
N ASN A 612 -38.56 9.47 0.69
CA ASN A 612 -38.46 8.62 -0.51
C ASN A 612 -39.79 8.05 -1.02
N TYR A 613 -40.84 8.00 -0.18
CA TYR A 613 -42.20 7.66 -0.61
C TYR A 613 -42.79 8.67 -1.61
N LEU A 614 -42.28 9.90 -1.69
CA LEU A 614 -42.72 10.90 -2.68
C LEU A 614 -42.37 10.47 -4.11
N TYR A 615 -41.38 9.59 -4.31
CA TYR A 615 -41.08 9.01 -5.63
C TYR A 615 -42.15 8.02 -6.12
N LEU A 616 -43.13 7.64 -5.29
CA LEU A 616 -44.34 6.98 -5.75
C LEU A 616 -45.17 7.88 -6.68
N LEU A 617 -45.15 9.21 -6.49
CA LEU A 617 -45.91 10.16 -7.32
C LEU A 617 -45.58 10.04 -8.82
N PRO A 618 -44.33 10.19 -9.29
CA PRO A 618 -44.00 9.99 -10.70
C PRO A 618 -44.24 8.55 -11.17
N GLY A 619 -43.99 7.54 -10.33
CA GLY A 619 -44.24 6.14 -10.68
C GLY A 619 -45.71 5.84 -10.96
N THR A 620 -46.60 6.26 -10.05
CA THR A 620 -48.06 6.11 -10.18
C THR A 620 -48.61 6.97 -11.33
N VAL A 621 -48.11 8.18 -11.54
CA VAL A 621 -48.52 9.01 -12.69
C VAL A 621 -48.08 8.39 -14.02
N PHE A 622 -46.88 7.84 -14.11
CA PHE A 622 -46.35 7.26 -15.36
C PHE A 622 -47.08 5.96 -15.73
N VAL A 623 -47.16 4.99 -14.80
CA VAL A 623 -47.83 3.69 -15.06
C VAL A 623 -49.35 3.82 -15.07
N GLY A 624 -49.93 4.65 -14.20
CA GLY A 624 -51.37 4.92 -14.17
C GLY A 624 -51.85 5.75 -15.36
N GLY A 625 -51.06 6.74 -15.79
CA GLY A 625 -51.31 7.51 -17.02
C GLY A 625 -51.25 6.64 -18.27
N TYR A 626 -50.31 5.70 -18.33
CA TYR A 626 -50.30 4.66 -19.36
C TYR A 626 -51.57 3.82 -19.35
N GLY A 627 -51.98 3.28 -18.20
CA GLY A 627 -53.23 2.51 -18.06
C GLY A 627 -54.47 3.29 -18.50
N ALA A 628 -54.55 4.58 -18.15
CA ALA A 628 -55.61 5.48 -18.60
C ALA A 628 -55.58 5.70 -20.13
N SER A 629 -54.39 5.83 -20.73
CA SER A 629 -54.24 5.98 -22.19
C SER A 629 -54.64 4.70 -22.95
N LEU A 630 -54.31 3.53 -22.39
CA LEU A 630 -54.67 2.22 -22.95
C LEU A 630 -56.20 1.99 -22.91
N LEU A 631 -56.85 2.37 -21.81
CA LEU A 631 -58.32 2.39 -21.70
C LEU A 631 -58.96 3.43 -22.63
N GLY A 632 -58.26 4.51 -22.93
CA GLY A 632 -58.63 5.51 -23.95
C GLY A 632 -58.39 5.06 -25.40
N GLY A 633 -57.90 3.84 -25.64
CA GLY A 633 -57.64 3.30 -26.98
C GLY A 633 -56.32 3.72 -27.62
N TYR A 634 -55.43 4.43 -26.90
CA TYR A 634 -54.11 4.79 -27.37
C TYR A 634 -53.11 3.65 -27.18
N ASN A 635 -52.20 3.48 -28.14
CA ASN A 635 -51.06 2.56 -28.05
C ASN A 635 -49.79 3.45 -28.03
N ILE A 636 -49.09 3.51 -26.90
CA ILE A 636 -47.94 4.41 -26.65
C ILE A 636 -46.69 3.67 -26.14
N GLU A 637 -46.63 2.37 -26.36
CA GLU A 637 -45.72 1.43 -25.69
C GLU A 637 -44.25 1.69 -26.06
N GLN A 638 -43.97 2.16 -27.29
CA GLN A 638 -42.63 2.60 -27.69
C GLN A 638 -42.15 3.84 -26.91
N MET A 639 -43.07 4.76 -26.54
CA MET A 639 -42.74 5.89 -25.67
C MET A 639 -42.58 5.45 -24.22
N MET A 640 -43.33 4.44 -23.77
CA MET A 640 -43.14 3.81 -22.45
C MET A 640 -41.79 3.09 -22.37
N TYR A 641 -41.35 2.40 -23.42
CA TYR A 641 -40.02 1.79 -23.50
C TYR A 641 -38.90 2.84 -23.47
N LEU A 642 -39.06 3.98 -24.16
CA LEU A 642 -38.11 5.10 -24.05
C LEU A 642 -38.07 5.67 -22.63
N GLY A 643 -39.23 5.98 -22.02
CA GLY A 643 -39.29 6.52 -20.66
C GLY A 643 -38.77 5.54 -19.60
N SER A 644 -39.06 4.25 -19.76
CA SER A 644 -38.50 3.15 -18.95
C SER A 644 -36.98 3.09 -19.07
N GLY A 645 -36.43 3.12 -20.29
CA GLY A 645 -34.99 3.16 -20.54
C GLY A 645 -34.31 4.39 -19.93
N LEU A 646 -34.92 5.57 -20.05
CA LEU A 646 -34.43 6.80 -19.41
C LEU A 646 -34.45 6.71 -17.88
N CYS A 647 -35.47 6.08 -17.28
CA CYS A 647 -35.50 5.80 -15.84
C CYS A 647 -34.39 4.81 -15.43
N CYS A 648 -34.10 3.78 -16.25
CA CYS A 648 -32.98 2.86 -16.01
C CYS A 648 -31.60 3.53 -16.14
N VAL A 649 -31.41 4.45 -17.10
CA VAL A 649 -30.20 5.30 -17.17
C VAL A 649 -30.10 6.19 -15.94
N GLY A 650 -31.21 6.83 -15.55
CA GLY A 650 -31.32 7.63 -14.31
C GLY A 650 -31.01 6.83 -13.05
N ALA A 651 -31.26 5.52 -13.05
CA ALA A 651 -30.96 4.63 -11.93
C ALA A 651 -29.46 4.53 -11.65
N LEU A 652 -28.64 4.40 -12.71
CA LEU A 652 -27.19 4.39 -12.60
C LEU A 652 -26.63 5.80 -12.41
N ALA A 653 -27.15 6.80 -13.13
CA ALA A 653 -26.74 8.20 -12.97
C ALA A 653 -26.98 8.72 -11.54
N GLY A 654 -28.02 8.24 -10.85
CA GLY A 654 -28.27 8.55 -9.44
C GLY A 654 -27.15 8.07 -8.49
N LEU A 655 -26.37 7.05 -8.86
CA LEU A 655 -25.22 6.55 -8.09
C LEU A 655 -23.94 7.41 -8.26
N SER A 656 -24.02 8.53 -8.98
CA SER A 656 -22.91 9.51 -9.07
C SER A 656 -22.62 10.27 -7.77
N SER A 657 -23.53 10.24 -6.80
CA SER A 657 -23.26 10.74 -5.45
C SER A 657 -24.01 9.94 -4.39
N GLN A 658 -23.47 9.94 -3.16
CA GLN A 658 -24.13 9.34 -2.00
C GLN A 658 -25.48 9.99 -1.64
N SER A 659 -25.68 11.26 -2.03
CA SER A 659 -26.92 12.01 -1.79
C SER A 659 -28.06 11.59 -2.74
N THR A 660 -27.72 11.28 -4.00
CA THR A 660 -28.67 10.93 -5.07
C THR A 660 -28.91 9.43 -5.21
N SER A 661 -28.11 8.60 -4.55
CA SER A 661 -28.11 7.14 -4.73
C SER A 661 -29.48 6.48 -4.54
N ARG A 662 -30.27 6.95 -3.55
CA ARG A 662 -31.64 6.44 -3.28
C ARG A 662 -32.66 6.85 -4.34
N LEU A 663 -32.50 8.01 -4.97
CA LEU A 663 -33.26 8.38 -6.19
C LEU A 663 -32.90 7.42 -7.34
N GLY A 664 -31.63 7.01 -7.46
CA GLY A 664 -31.22 5.99 -8.42
C GLY A 664 -32.01 4.69 -8.27
N ASN A 665 -32.09 4.14 -7.06
CA ASN A 665 -32.88 2.93 -6.80
C ASN A 665 -34.38 3.12 -7.14
N ALA A 666 -34.96 4.28 -6.79
CA ALA A 666 -36.36 4.61 -7.10
C ALA A 666 -36.63 4.69 -8.61
N LEU A 667 -35.77 5.35 -9.38
CA LEU A 667 -35.88 5.44 -10.84
C LEU A 667 -35.72 4.06 -11.50
N GLY A 668 -34.83 3.21 -10.99
CA GLY A 668 -34.71 1.82 -11.46
C GLY A 668 -36.01 1.03 -11.30
N MET A 669 -36.65 1.12 -10.13
CA MET A 669 -37.94 0.46 -9.87
C MET A 669 -39.07 1.00 -10.77
N ILE A 670 -39.14 2.33 -10.97
CA ILE A 670 -40.11 2.96 -11.88
C ILE A 670 -39.88 2.49 -13.33
N GLY A 671 -38.63 2.44 -13.77
CA GLY A 671 -38.25 1.97 -15.11
C GLY A 671 -38.69 0.54 -15.36
N VAL A 672 -38.31 -0.40 -14.49
CA VAL A 672 -38.67 -1.82 -14.65
C VAL A 672 -40.19 -2.04 -14.59
N ALA A 673 -40.90 -1.38 -13.67
CA ALA A 673 -42.35 -1.47 -13.58
C ALA A 673 -43.06 -0.94 -14.84
N ALA A 674 -42.62 0.21 -15.37
CA ALA A 674 -43.16 0.78 -16.60
C ALA A 674 -42.88 -0.08 -17.84
N GLY A 675 -41.69 -0.70 -17.92
CA GLY A 675 -41.33 -1.62 -18.99
C GLY A 675 -42.24 -2.85 -19.03
N ILE A 676 -42.44 -3.50 -17.88
CA ILE A 676 -43.34 -4.67 -17.76
C ILE A 676 -44.80 -4.28 -18.05
N ALA A 677 -45.27 -3.12 -17.55
CA ALA A 677 -46.62 -2.64 -17.84
C ALA A 677 -46.84 -2.38 -19.34
N ALA A 678 -45.87 -1.76 -20.02
CA ALA A 678 -45.90 -1.55 -21.47
C ALA A 678 -46.03 -2.87 -22.24
N THR A 679 -45.20 -3.87 -21.90
CA THR A 679 -45.26 -5.21 -22.49
C THR A 679 -46.62 -5.87 -22.31
N LEU A 680 -47.15 -5.91 -21.08
CA LEU A 680 -48.46 -6.51 -20.78
C LEU A 680 -49.61 -5.81 -21.52
N GLY A 681 -49.57 -4.47 -21.61
CA GLY A 681 -50.57 -3.70 -22.35
C GLY A 681 -50.43 -3.79 -23.88
N THR A 682 -49.23 -4.10 -24.41
CA THR A 682 -49.03 -4.44 -25.83
C THR A 682 -49.74 -5.76 -26.16
N LEU A 683 -49.54 -6.77 -25.31
CA LEU A 683 -50.00 -8.15 -25.54
C LEU A 683 -51.52 -8.33 -25.37
N LYS A 684 -52.15 -7.51 -24.53
CA LYS A 684 -53.61 -7.54 -24.22
C LYS A 684 -54.10 -8.97 -23.89
N PRO A 685 -53.43 -9.68 -22.96
CA PRO A 685 -53.68 -11.11 -22.69
C PRO A 685 -55.08 -11.38 -22.14
N SER A 686 -55.59 -12.60 -22.33
CA SER A 686 -56.82 -13.04 -21.69
C SER A 686 -56.68 -13.07 -20.15
N PRO A 687 -57.79 -13.04 -19.37
CA PRO A 687 -57.72 -13.06 -17.90
C PRO A 687 -56.95 -14.27 -17.36
N GLU A 688 -57.04 -15.42 -18.01
CA GLU A 688 -56.37 -16.67 -17.61
C GLU A 688 -54.86 -16.63 -17.88
N LEU A 689 -54.46 -16.10 -19.05
CA LEU A 689 -53.05 -15.89 -19.40
C LEU A 689 -52.42 -14.79 -18.54
N LEU A 690 -53.15 -13.71 -18.26
CA LEU A 690 -52.71 -12.66 -17.34
C LEU A 690 -52.55 -13.20 -15.91
N ALA A 691 -53.43 -14.10 -15.46
CA ALA A 691 -53.29 -14.80 -14.18
C ALA A 691 -52.06 -15.71 -14.16
N GLN A 692 -51.76 -16.43 -15.26
CA GLN A 692 -50.54 -17.22 -15.40
C GLN A 692 -49.28 -16.35 -15.30
N MET A 693 -49.20 -15.29 -16.11
CA MET A 693 -48.10 -14.30 -16.10
C MET A 693 -47.89 -13.70 -14.70
N SER A 694 -48.97 -13.23 -14.08
CA SER A 694 -48.94 -12.64 -12.74
C SER A 694 -48.49 -13.64 -11.68
N THR A 695 -48.92 -14.90 -11.78
CA THR A 695 -48.52 -15.97 -10.84
C THR A 695 -47.03 -16.30 -10.98
N ALA A 696 -46.51 -16.42 -12.21
CA ALA A 696 -45.10 -16.67 -12.46
C ALA A 696 -44.21 -15.54 -11.89
N MET A 697 -44.58 -14.28 -12.14
CA MET A 697 -43.85 -13.13 -11.58
C MET A 697 -43.96 -13.04 -10.06
N ALA A 698 -45.16 -13.27 -9.49
CA ALA A 698 -45.38 -13.20 -8.04
C ALA A 698 -44.58 -14.28 -7.28
N LEU A 699 -44.52 -15.51 -7.78
CA LEU A 699 -43.73 -16.59 -7.19
C LEU A 699 -42.23 -16.31 -7.29
N GLY A 700 -41.75 -15.89 -8.47
CA GLY A 700 -40.34 -15.54 -8.68
C GLY A 700 -39.91 -14.36 -7.79
N GLY A 701 -40.70 -13.29 -7.77
CA GLY A 701 -40.46 -12.12 -6.93
C GLY A 701 -40.49 -12.45 -5.42
N THR A 702 -41.43 -13.28 -4.97
CA THR A 702 -41.50 -13.73 -3.57
C THR A 702 -40.25 -14.52 -3.17
N MET A 703 -39.73 -15.37 -4.07
CA MET A 703 -38.47 -16.08 -3.85
C MET A 703 -37.28 -15.11 -3.81
N GLY A 704 -37.21 -14.15 -4.74
CA GLY A 704 -36.18 -13.11 -4.79
C GLY A 704 -36.11 -12.28 -3.50
N LEU A 705 -37.24 -11.75 -3.03
CA LEU A 705 -37.35 -11.04 -1.75
C LEU A 705 -36.92 -11.91 -0.56
N THR A 706 -37.31 -13.19 -0.55
CA THR A 706 -36.98 -14.12 0.55
C THR A 706 -35.48 -14.40 0.63
N ILE A 707 -34.80 -14.53 -0.50
CA ILE A 707 -33.34 -14.70 -0.58
C ILE A 707 -32.64 -13.39 -0.17
N ALA A 708 -32.98 -12.28 -0.82
CA ALA A 708 -32.38 -10.97 -0.60
C ALA A 708 -32.56 -10.42 0.84
N LYS A 709 -33.63 -10.82 1.55
CA LYS A 709 -33.83 -10.46 2.96
C LYS A 709 -32.98 -11.28 3.94
N ARG A 710 -32.49 -12.46 3.54
CA ARG A 710 -31.78 -13.41 4.44
C ARG A 710 -30.25 -13.38 4.31
N ILE A 711 -29.71 -12.80 3.25
CA ILE A 711 -28.26 -12.77 3.00
C ILE A 711 -27.51 -11.77 3.91
N GLU A 712 -26.30 -12.12 4.36
CA GLU A 712 -25.35 -11.16 4.95
C GLU A 712 -24.62 -10.36 3.85
N ILE A 713 -24.14 -9.15 4.12
CA ILE A 713 -23.46 -8.31 3.10
C ILE A 713 -22.08 -8.87 2.72
N SER A 714 -21.43 -9.63 3.63
CA SER A 714 -20.22 -10.40 3.30
C SER A 714 -20.43 -11.43 2.19
N ASP A 715 -21.66 -11.93 2.04
CA ASP A 715 -22.07 -12.96 1.08
C ASP A 715 -22.69 -12.39 -0.21
N LEU A 716 -22.64 -11.07 -0.38
CA LEU A 716 -23.06 -10.39 -1.61
C LEU A 716 -22.38 -10.92 -2.90
N PRO A 717 -21.05 -11.19 -2.95
CA PRO A 717 -20.37 -11.54 -4.21
C PRO A 717 -20.90 -12.83 -4.84
N GLN A 718 -21.19 -13.85 -4.02
CA GLN A 718 -21.77 -15.10 -4.52
C GLN A 718 -23.25 -14.94 -4.92
N LEU A 719 -24.04 -14.09 -4.24
CA LEU A 719 -25.42 -13.84 -4.63
C LEU A 719 -25.52 -13.05 -5.96
N VAL A 720 -24.61 -12.10 -6.17
CA VAL A 720 -24.43 -11.39 -7.45
C VAL A 720 -24.11 -12.38 -8.58
N ALA A 721 -23.16 -13.31 -8.36
CA ALA A 721 -22.89 -14.39 -9.31
C ALA A 721 -24.12 -15.30 -9.54
N ALA A 722 -24.85 -15.68 -8.49
CA ALA A 722 -26.06 -16.50 -8.64
C ALA A 722 -27.12 -15.81 -9.54
N PHE A 723 -27.35 -14.51 -9.36
CA PHE A 723 -28.28 -13.73 -10.18
C PHE A 723 -27.84 -13.62 -11.65
N HIS A 724 -26.55 -13.42 -11.95
CA HIS A 724 -26.06 -13.47 -13.35
C HIS A 724 -26.40 -14.80 -14.02
N SER A 725 -26.33 -15.92 -13.28
CA SER A 725 -26.67 -17.23 -13.84
C SER A 725 -28.15 -17.33 -14.25
N LEU A 726 -29.06 -16.71 -13.49
CA LEU A 726 -30.48 -16.64 -13.84
C LEU A 726 -30.75 -15.79 -15.09
N VAL A 727 -29.99 -14.70 -15.33
CA VAL A 727 -30.08 -13.94 -16.60
C VAL A 727 -29.60 -14.80 -17.77
N GLY A 728 -28.43 -15.44 -17.64
CA GLY A 728 -27.88 -16.31 -18.69
C GLY A 728 -28.81 -17.47 -19.06
N LEU A 729 -29.49 -18.04 -18.06
CA LEU A 729 -30.52 -19.06 -18.26
C LEU A 729 -31.76 -18.48 -18.96
N ALA A 730 -32.28 -17.33 -18.53
CA ALA A 730 -33.42 -16.67 -19.17
C ALA A 730 -33.17 -16.37 -20.66
N ALA A 731 -31.96 -15.93 -21.00
CA ALA A 731 -31.56 -15.68 -22.39
C ALA A 731 -31.54 -16.95 -23.25
N VAL A 732 -31.00 -18.06 -22.73
CA VAL A 732 -31.04 -19.37 -23.42
C VAL A 732 -32.48 -19.84 -23.60
N LEU A 733 -33.31 -19.75 -22.56
CA LEU A 733 -34.72 -20.13 -22.62
C LEU A 733 -35.49 -19.31 -23.67
N THR A 734 -35.28 -17.99 -23.70
CA THR A 734 -35.96 -17.06 -24.62
C THR A 734 -35.51 -17.26 -26.07
N CYS A 735 -34.20 -17.35 -26.33
CA CYS A 735 -33.69 -17.56 -27.70
C CYS A 735 -34.12 -18.91 -28.30
N VAL A 736 -34.19 -19.96 -27.47
CA VAL A 736 -34.69 -21.28 -27.91
C VAL A 736 -36.22 -21.27 -28.07
N ALA A 737 -36.96 -20.62 -27.17
CA ALA A 737 -38.41 -20.50 -27.28
C ALA A 737 -38.84 -19.75 -28.55
N GLU A 738 -38.19 -18.63 -28.85
CA GLU A 738 -38.47 -17.84 -30.06
C GLU A 738 -38.20 -18.65 -31.33
N TYR A 739 -37.06 -19.33 -31.42
CA TYR A 739 -36.77 -20.19 -32.57
C TYR A 739 -37.82 -21.29 -32.76
N MET A 740 -38.36 -21.84 -31.66
CA MET A 740 -39.44 -22.84 -31.72
C MET A 740 -40.81 -22.25 -32.11
N ILE A 741 -41.05 -20.96 -31.89
CA ILE A 741 -42.28 -20.25 -32.27
C ILE A 741 -42.20 -19.82 -33.74
N GLU A 742 -41.15 -19.10 -34.12
CA GLU A 742 -41.01 -18.47 -35.44
C GLU A 742 -40.51 -19.40 -36.54
N TYR A 743 -40.03 -20.62 -36.23
CA TYR A 743 -39.55 -21.57 -37.24
C TYR A 743 -40.48 -21.74 -38.47
N PRO A 744 -41.82 -21.89 -38.33
CA PRO A 744 -42.73 -22.03 -39.48
C PRO A 744 -42.84 -20.79 -40.37
N HIS A 745 -42.26 -19.66 -39.95
CA HIS A 745 -42.27 -18.38 -40.64
C HIS A 745 -40.90 -18.02 -41.24
N LEU A 746 -39.80 -18.61 -40.74
CA LEU A 746 -38.43 -18.31 -41.18
C LEU A 746 -38.21 -18.51 -42.69
N ASP A 747 -38.81 -19.52 -43.32
CA ASP A 747 -38.64 -19.79 -44.76
C ASP A 747 -39.13 -18.64 -45.67
N PHE A 748 -40.00 -17.76 -45.16
CA PHE A 748 -40.57 -16.62 -45.91
C PHE A 748 -40.24 -15.26 -45.28
N HIS A 749 -39.60 -15.22 -44.10
CA HIS A 749 -39.37 -13.98 -43.38
C HIS A 749 -38.12 -13.25 -43.91
N PRO A 750 -38.22 -11.99 -44.41
CA PRO A 750 -37.10 -11.29 -45.04
C PRO A 750 -35.93 -10.97 -44.10
N SER A 751 -36.07 -11.22 -42.79
CA SER A 751 -35.02 -11.03 -41.78
C SER A 751 -34.61 -12.34 -41.07
N ALA A 752 -35.01 -13.50 -41.59
CA ALA A 752 -34.75 -14.81 -40.98
C ALA A 752 -33.27 -15.07 -40.67
N GLY A 753 -32.35 -14.65 -41.54
CA GLY A 753 -30.90 -14.77 -41.30
C GLY A 753 -30.43 -14.00 -40.06
N VAL A 754 -30.98 -12.79 -39.81
CA VAL A 754 -30.66 -12.01 -38.61
C VAL A 754 -31.30 -12.62 -37.37
N LEU A 755 -32.57 -13.04 -37.42
CA LEU A 755 -33.24 -13.70 -36.29
C LEU A 755 -32.48 -14.98 -35.87
N LYS A 756 -32.11 -15.84 -36.83
CA LYS A 756 -31.23 -17.00 -36.58
C LYS A 756 -29.89 -16.56 -35.96
N THR A 757 -29.22 -15.56 -36.52
CA THR A 757 -27.91 -15.10 -36.03
C THR A 757 -27.98 -14.65 -34.58
N VAL A 758 -28.99 -13.83 -34.25
CA VAL A 758 -29.16 -13.24 -32.93
C VAL A 758 -29.58 -14.29 -31.90
N ALA A 759 -30.51 -15.19 -32.24
CA ALA A 759 -30.90 -16.30 -31.35
C ALA A 759 -29.72 -17.23 -31.02
N TYR A 760 -28.87 -17.54 -32.00
CA TYR A 760 -27.67 -18.36 -31.80
C TYR A 760 -26.62 -17.65 -30.91
N LEU A 761 -26.39 -16.36 -31.13
CA LEU A 761 -25.48 -15.55 -30.30
C LEU A 761 -26.00 -15.36 -28.88
N GLY A 762 -27.29 -15.06 -28.70
CA GLY A 762 -27.93 -14.95 -27.38
C GLY A 762 -27.87 -16.27 -26.59
N THR A 763 -28.11 -17.40 -27.26
CA THR A 763 -27.95 -18.74 -26.68
C THR A 763 -26.49 -19.00 -26.25
N TYR A 764 -25.51 -18.63 -27.07
CA TYR A 764 -24.09 -18.79 -26.73
C TYR A 764 -23.67 -17.90 -25.54
N ILE A 765 -24.00 -16.61 -25.56
CA ILE A 765 -23.66 -15.67 -24.48
C ILE A 765 -24.36 -16.07 -23.18
N GLY A 766 -25.65 -16.44 -23.25
CA GLY A 766 -26.42 -16.92 -22.11
C GLY A 766 -25.85 -18.19 -21.49
N GLY A 767 -25.45 -19.18 -22.31
CA GLY A 767 -24.83 -20.42 -21.84
C GLY A 767 -23.48 -20.23 -21.14
N VAL A 768 -22.60 -19.38 -21.69
CA VAL A 768 -21.34 -18.98 -21.01
C VAL A 768 -21.65 -18.27 -19.69
N THR A 769 -22.62 -17.35 -19.70
CA THR A 769 -22.99 -16.56 -18.52
C THR A 769 -23.57 -17.44 -17.41
N PHE A 770 -24.45 -18.38 -17.75
CA PHE A 770 -25.05 -19.34 -16.83
C PHE A 770 -23.98 -20.19 -16.12
N SER A 771 -23.18 -20.93 -16.88
CA SER A 771 -22.27 -21.92 -16.29
C SER A 771 -21.05 -21.29 -15.63
N GLY A 772 -20.50 -20.22 -16.20
CA GLY A 772 -19.39 -19.47 -15.60
C GLY A 772 -19.79 -18.87 -14.26
N SER A 773 -20.99 -18.30 -14.17
CA SER A 773 -21.50 -17.71 -12.94
C SER A 773 -21.75 -18.74 -11.84
N LEU A 774 -22.18 -19.96 -12.19
CA LEU A 774 -22.30 -21.07 -11.23
C LEU A 774 -20.94 -21.55 -10.70
N VAL A 775 -19.89 -21.57 -11.52
CA VAL A 775 -18.53 -21.88 -11.06
C VAL A 775 -17.96 -20.75 -10.19
N ALA A 776 -18.23 -19.49 -10.53
CA ALA A 776 -17.87 -18.34 -9.69
C ALA A 776 -18.55 -18.40 -8.32
N TYR A 777 -19.87 -18.61 -8.28
CA TYR A 777 -20.64 -18.88 -7.05
C TYR A 777 -20.00 -20.01 -6.24
N GLY A 778 -19.73 -21.16 -6.88
CA GLY A 778 -19.14 -22.33 -6.22
C GLY A 778 -17.78 -22.06 -5.59
N LYS A 779 -16.90 -21.29 -6.24
CA LYS A 779 -15.59 -20.90 -5.68
C LYS A 779 -15.69 -19.86 -4.56
N LEU A 780 -16.59 -18.88 -4.67
CA LEU A 780 -16.78 -17.83 -3.66
C LEU A 780 -17.38 -18.39 -2.37
N GLN A 781 -18.37 -19.28 -2.51
CA GLN A 781 -19.05 -19.99 -1.41
C GLN A 781 -18.17 -21.10 -0.78
N GLY A 782 -17.01 -21.43 -1.38
CA GLY A 782 -16.11 -22.49 -0.90
C GLY A 782 -16.57 -23.92 -1.19
N LEU A 783 -17.60 -24.10 -2.03
CA LEU A 783 -18.06 -25.41 -2.51
C LEU A 783 -17.08 -26.03 -3.53
N LEU A 784 -16.33 -25.17 -4.23
CA LEU A 784 -15.24 -25.52 -5.14
C LEU A 784 -13.92 -24.96 -4.60
N ASN A 785 -12.81 -25.63 -4.93
CA ASN A 785 -11.49 -25.13 -4.55
C ASN A 785 -11.20 -23.78 -5.22
N SER A 786 -10.77 -22.80 -4.42
CA SER A 786 -10.39 -21.46 -4.87
C SER A 786 -9.14 -21.41 -5.77
N ALA A 787 -8.32 -22.47 -5.76
CA ALA A 787 -7.18 -22.60 -6.67
C ALA A 787 -7.61 -22.62 -8.16
N PRO A 788 -6.77 -22.15 -9.09
CA PRO A 788 -7.04 -22.27 -10.53
C PRO A 788 -6.88 -23.72 -10.99
N LEU A 789 -7.89 -24.28 -11.66
CA LEU A 789 -7.87 -25.65 -12.19
C LEU A 789 -7.22 -25.68 -13.58
N LEU A 790 -5.94 -26.02 -13.62
CA LEU A 790 -5.14 -25.98 -14.85
C LEU A 790 -5.21 -27.32 -15.61
N LEU A 791 -6.18 -27.47 -16.51
CA LEU A 791 -6.28 -28.64 -17.39
C LEU A 791 -5.09 -28.72 -18.37
N PRO A 792 -4.51 -29.92 -18.61
CA PRO A 792 -3.53 -30.14 -19.67
C PRO A 792 -4.08 -29.69 -21.03
N GLY A 793 -3.34 -28.84 -21.74
CA GLY A 793 -3.75 -28.34 -23.05
C GLY A 793 -4.97 -27.40 -23.05
N ARG A 794 -5.35 -26.78 -21.92
CA ARG A 794 -6.57 -25.95 -21.78
C ARG A 794 -6.83 -24.94 -22.91
N HIS A 795 -5.78 -24.35 -23.48
CA HIS A 795 -5.89 -23.38 -24.58
C HIS A 795 -6.36 -24.04 -25.89
N TYR A 796 -5.90 -25.26 -26.19
CA TYR A 796 -6.39 -26.03 -27.33
C TYR A 796 -7.84 -26.48 -27.14
N LEU A 797 -8.22 -26.86 -25.91
CA LEU A 797 -9.62 -27.19 -25.58
C LEU A 797 -10.53 -25.98 -25.77
N ASN A 798 -10.18 -24.82 -25.21
CA ASN A 798 -10.99 -23.61 -25.30
C ASN A 798 -11.04 -23.07 -26.74
N ALA A 799 -9.93 -23.13 -27.49
CA ALA A 799 -9.92 -22.79 -28.92
C ALA A 799 -10.78 -23.77 -29.74
N GLY A 800 -10.76 -25.06 -29.42
CA GLY A 800 -11.62 -26.07 -30.05
C GLY A 800 -13.11 -25.87 -29.76
N LEU A 801 -13.48 -25.54 -28.51
CA LEU A 801 -14.85 -25.21 -28.12
C LEU A 801 -15.35 -23.95 -28.85
N LEU A 802 -14.51 -22.91 -28.95
CA LEU A 802 -14.82 -21.71 -29.71
C LEU A 802 -14.97 -22.00 -31.21
N ALA A 803 -14.03 -22.74 -31.80
CA ALA A 803 -14.07 -23.11 -33.22
C ALA A 803 -15.29 -23.99 -33.56
N ALA A 804 -15.68 -24.92 -32.68
CA ALA A 804 -16.90 -25.70 -32.82
C ALA A 804 -18.17 -24.84 -32.70
N SER A 805 -18.17 -23.83 -31.82
CA SER A 805 -19.29 -22.89 -31.67
C SER A 805 -19.43 -21.96 -32.89
N VAL A 806 -18.31 -21.48 -33.45
CA VAL A 806 -18.31 -20.66 -34.68
C VAL A 806 -18.66 -21.51 -35.92
N GLY A 807 -18.13 -22.73 -36.01
CA GLY A 807 -18.46 -23.66 -37.09
C GLY A 807 -19.92 -24.14 -37.07
N GLY A 808 -20.50 -24.30 -35.86
CA GLY A 808 -21.90 -24.66 -35.68
C GLY A 808 -22.87 -23.63 -36.28
N MET A 809 -22.54 -22.33 -36.20
CA MET A 809 -23.29 -21.26 -36.87
C MET A 809 -23.37 -21.47 -38.40
N ILE A 810 -22.31 -21.99 -39.03
CA ILE A 810 -22.27 -22.20 -40.49
C ILE A 810 -23.28 -23.27 -40.89
N TYR A 811 -23.31 -24.42 -40.21
CA TYR A 811 -24.32 -25.45 -40.47
C TYR A 811 -25.74 -24.95 -40.09
N PHE A 812 -25.88 -24.24 -38.97
CA PHE A 812 -27.14 -23.63 -38.56
C PHE A 812 -27.73 -22.67 -39.61
N MET A 813 -26.88 -21.95 -40.35
CA MET A 813 -27.32 -21.05 -41.42
C MET A 813 -27.65 -21.76 -42.73
N LEU A 814 -26.87 -22.78 -43.10
CA LEU A 814 -27.03 -23.51 -44.36
C LEU A 814 -28.17 -24.52 -44.35
N ASP A 815 -28.55 -25.05 -43.18
CA ASP A 815 -29.73 -25.92 -43.02
C ASP A 815 -30.98 -25.10 -42.65
N SER A 816 -32.08 -25.40 -43.33
CA SER A 816 -33.41 -24.90 -42.99
C SER A 816 -34.21 -25.88 -42.12
N SER A 817 -33.73 -27.11 -41.87
CA SER A 817 -34.48 -28.11 -41.11
C SER A 817 -34.64 -27.75 -39.63
N TYR A 818 -35.86 -27.96 -39.08
CA TYR A 818 -36.13 -27.78 -37.66
C TYR A 818 -35.19 -28.60 -36.77
N THR A 819 -34.96 -29.86 -37.14
CA THR A 819 -34.13 -30.80 -36.38
C THR A 819 -32.65 -30.38 -36.37
N GLY A 820 -32.09 -30.00 -37.52
CA GLY A 820 -30.73 -29.46 -37.60
C GLY A 820 -30.59 -28.14 -36.85
N GLY A 821 -31.59 -27.26 -36.99
CA GLY A 821 -31.68 -25.99 -36.28
C GLY A 821 -31.66 -26.13 -34.76
N MET A 822 -32.56 -26.95 -34.22
CA MET A 822 -32.64 -27.25 -32.78
C MET A 822 -31.38 -27.98 -32.28
N ALA A 823 -30.82 -28.90 -33.06
CA ALA A 823 -29.55 -29.55 -32.72
C ALA A 823 -28.39 -28.55 -32.64
N CYS A 824 -28.38 -27.52 -33.49
CA CYS A 824 -27.39 -26.44 -33.44
C CYS A 824 -27.57 -25.54 -32.20
N LEU A 825 -28.81 -25.15 -31.84
CA LEU A 825 -29.07 -24.32 -30.67
C LEU A 825 -28.79 -25.06 -29.34
N LEU A 826 -29.24 -26.31 -29.22
CA LEU A 826 -28.93 -27.14 -28.05
C LEU A 826 -27.43 -27.49 -28.00
N GLY A 827 -26.80 -27.72 -29.16
CA GLY A 827 -25.36 -27.95 -29.29
C GLY A 827 -24.54 -26.75 -28.85
N VAL A 828 -24.87 -25.54 -29.29
CA VAL A 828 -24.15 -24.32 -28.86
C VAL A 828 -24.42 -23.98 -27.40
N SER A 829 -25.64 -24.23 -26.88
CA SER A 829 -25.93 -24.13 -25.44
C SER A 829 -25.04 -25.08 -24.63
N GLY A 830 -24.81 -26.30 -25.10
CA GLY A 830 -23.89 -27.26 -24.49
C GLY A 830 -22.42 -26.81 -24.56
N LEU A 831 -21.94 -26.42 -25.74
CA LEU A 831 -20.56 -25.98 -25.96
C LEU A 831 -20.21 -24.71 -25.16
N SER A 832 -21.10 -23.71 -25.17
CA SER A 832 -20.96 -22.48 -24.37
C SER A 832 -20.98 -22.76 -22.87
N SER A 833 -21.87 -23.63 -22.40
CA SER A 833 -21.91 -24.06 -21.00
C SER A 833 -20.61 -24.77 -20.58
N ILE A 834 -20.06 -25.65 -21.43
CA ILE A 834 -18.75 -26.28 -21.16
C ILE A 834 -17.64 -25.22 -21.13
N MET A 835 -17.64 -24.27 -22.08
CA MET A 835 -16.61 -23.23 -22.18
C MET A 835 -16.64 -22.25 -21.00
N GLY A 836 -17.83 -21.87 -20.51
CA GLY A 836 -17.97 -21.05 -19.31
C GLY A 836 -17.40 -21.74 -18.06
N VAL A 837 -17.53 -23.07 -17.96
CA VAL A 837 -16.90 -23.88 -16.90
C VAL A 837 -15.39 -23.95 -17.09
N THR A 838 -14.87 -24.28 -18.28
CA THR A 838 -13.42 -24.46 -18.50
C THR A 838 -12.63 -23.16 -18.36
N LEU A 839 -13.21 -22.02 -18.76
CA LEU A 839 -12.63 -20.69 -18.51
C LEU A 839 -12.66 -20.35 -17.02
N THR A 840 -13.84 -20.35 -16.39
CA THR A 840 -13.98 -19.88 -15.00
C THR A 840 -13.27 -20.78 -13.98
N ALA A 841 -13.23 -22.09 -14.22
CA ALA A 841 -12.51 -23.02 -13.34
C ALA A 841 -10.99 -22.77 -13.34
N ALA A 842 -10.42 -22.30 -14.46
CA ALA A 842 -9.00 -22.00 -14.59
C ALA A 842 -8.57 -20.68 -13.90
N ILE A 843 -9.50 -19.87 -13.40
CA ILE A 843 -9.23 -18.57 -12.76
C ILE A 843 -9.15 -18.72 -11.23
N GLY A 844 -8.22 -17.99 -10.61
CA GLY A 844 -7.96 -18.02 -9.16
C GLY A 844 -9.01 -17.29 -8.31
N GLY A 845 -9.11 -17.67 -7.04
CA GLY A 845 -10.18 -17.19 -6.14
C GLY A 845 -10.19 -15.69 -5.85
N ALA A 846 -9.06 -14.97 -5.95
CA ALA A 846 -9.02 -13.51 -5.81
C ALA A 846 -8.98 -12.77 -7.15
N ASP A 847 -8.79 -13.48 -8.28
CA ASP A 847 -9.07 -12.97 -9.63
C ASP A 847 -10.59 -13.02 -9.94
N MET A 848 -11.34 -13.83 -9.17
CA MET A 848 -12.78 -14.03 -9.31
C MET A 848 -13.65 -12.75 -9.40
N PRO A 849 -13.34 -11.63 -8.70
CA PRO A 849 -14.10 -10.38 -8.84
C PRO A 849 -14.11 -9.81 -10.27
N VAL A 850 -13.02 -10.02 -11.03
CA VAL A 850 -12.95 -9.67 -12.45
C VAL A 850 -13.89 -10.55 -13.25
N VAL A 851 -14.01 -11.84 -12.91
CA VAL A 851 -14.94 -12.76 -13.56
C VAL A 851 -16.40 -12.36 -13.29
N ILE A 852 -16.73 -11.96 -12.07
CA ILE A 852 -18.07 -11.48 -11.71
C ILE A 852 -18.47 -10.27 -12.59
N THR A 853 -17.56 -9.31 -12.81
CA THR A 853 -17.83 -8.11 -13.63
C THR A 853 -17.90 -8.42 -15.13
N VAL A 854 -17.06 -9.34 -15.64
CA VAL A 854 -17.15 -9.83 -17.03
C VAL A 854 -18.48 -10.52 -17.29
N LEU A 855 -18.93 -11.38 -16.38
CA LEU A 855 -20.20 -12.10 -16.52
C LEU A 855 -21.41 -11.18 -16.35
N ASN A 856 -21.31 -10.10 -15.55
CA ASN A 856 -22.31 -9.02 -15.57
C ASN A 856 -22.39 -8.37 -16.97
N SER A 857 -21.24 -8.02 -17.58
CA SER A 857 -21.19 -7.48 -18.93
C SER A 857 -21.86 -8.41 -19.95
N TYR A 858 -21.57 -9.71 -19.89
CA TYR A 858 -22.21 -10.71 -20.75
C TYR A 858 -23.73 -10.83 -20.52
N SER A 859 -24.22 -10.66 -19.29
CA SER A 859 -25.66 -10.61 -19.01
C SER A 859 -26.35 -9.44 -19.71
N GLY A 860 -25.69 -8.28 -19.80
CA GLY A 860 -26.16 -7.13 -20.59
C GLY A 860 -26.15 -7.37 -22.10
N TRP A 861 -25.09 -8.00 -22.63
CA TRP A 861 -25.03 -8.34 -24.06
C TRP A 861 -26.02 -9.46 -24.46
N ALA A 862 -26.37 -10.36 -23.54
CA ALA A 862 -27.45 -11.32 -23.74
C ALA A 862 -28.81 -10.62 -23.86
N LEU A 863 -29.11 -9.65 -22.99
CA LEU A 863 -30.33 -8.83 -23.08
C LEU A 863 -30.35 -7.94 -24.35
N CYS A 864 -29.20 -7.51 -24.86
CA CYS A 864 -29.11 -6.90 -26.19
C CYS A 864 -29.52 -7.87 -27.29
N ALA A 865 -29.08 -9.13 -27.22
CA ALA A 865 -29.47 -10.15 -28.19
C ALA A 865 -30.99 -10.41 -28.14
N GLU A 866 -31.60 -10.53 -26.95
CA GLU A 866 -33.06 -10.58 -26.82
C GLU A 866 -33.74 -9.33 -27.41
N GLY A 867 -33.20 -8.13 -27.20
CA GLY A 867 -33.73 -6.89 -27.77
C GLY A 867 -33.64 -6.80 -29.30
N PHE A 868 -32.55 -7.29 -29.90
CA PHE A 868 -32.43 -7.43 -31.36
C PHE A 868 -33.32 -8.53 -31.94
N LEU A 869 -33.56 -9.62 -31.18
CA LEU A 869 -34.39 -10.75 -31.59
C LEU A 869 -35.88 -10.37 -31.60
N LEU A 870 -36.36 -9.81 -30.48
CA LEU A 870 -37.76 -9.44 -30.24
C LEU A 870 -38.10 -8.01 -30.70
N ASN A 871 -37.20 -7.36 -31.45
CA ASN A 871 -37.33 -5.97 -31.93
C ASN A 871 -37.72 -4.96 -30.82
N ASN A 872 -37.12 -5.10 -29.63
CA ASN A 872 -37.50 -4.36 -28.42
C ASN A 872 -36.44 -3.32 -28.01
N ASN A 873 -36.77 -2.04 -28.18
CA ASN A 873 -35.89 -0.91 -27.83
C ASN A 873 -35.47 -0.90 -26.35
N LEU A 874 -36.37 -1.21 -25.40
CA LEU A 874 -36.04 -1.18 -23.97
C LEU A 874 -34.94 -2.17 -23.62
N MET A 875 -35.06 -3.41 -24.11
CA MET A 875 -34.11 -4.48 -23.84
C MET A 875 -32.73 -4.15 -24.43
N THR A 876 -32.67 -3.53 -25.61
CA THR A 876 -31.43 -3.04 -26.22
C THR A 876 -30.81 -1.86 -25.44
N ILE A 877 -31.60 -0.88 -24.99
CA ILE A 877 -31.11 0.25 -24.17
C ILE A 877 -30.50 -0.26 -22.86
N VAL A 878 -31.25 -1.10 -22.15
CA VAL A 878 -30.87 -1.64 -20.84
C VAL A 878 -29.71 -2.62 -20.94
N GLY A 879 -29.70 -3.48 -21.97
CA GLY A 879 -28.62 -4.41 -22.22
C GLY A 879 -27.29 -3.69 -22.48
N ALA A 880 -27.30 -2.61 -23.27
CA ALA A 880 -26.10 -1.82 -23.55
C ALA A 880 -25.58 -1.08 -22.30
N LEU A 881 -26.50 -0.60 -21.45
CA LEU A 881 -26.20 0.03 -20.16
C LEU A 881 -25.53 -0.95 -19.18
N ILE A 882 -26.06 -2.17 -19.04
CA ILE A 882 -25.49 -3.22 -18.19
C ILE A 882 -24.17 -3.75 -18.78
N GLY A 883 -24.13 -3.97 -20.10
CA GLY A 883 -22.97 -4.46 -20.84
C GLY A 883 -21.75 -3.55 -20.68
N SER A 884 -21.95 -2.24 -20.88
CA SER A 884 -20.92 -1.22 -20.64
C SER A 884 -20.54 -1.11 -19.16
N SER A 885 -21.50 -1.20 -18.23
CA SER A 885 -21.23 -1.18 -16.78
C SER A 885 -20.31 -2.32 -16.34
N GLY A 886 -20.61 -3.56 -16.72
CA GLY A 886 -19.74 -4.71 -16.40
C GLY A 886 -18.36 -4.56 -17.01
N ALA A 887 -18.26 -4.10 -18.25
CA ALA A 887 -16.98 -3.93 -18.97
C ALA A 887 -16.08 -2.86 -18.34
N ILE A 888 -16.64 -1.72 -17.92
CA ILE A 888 -15.89 -0.65 -17.24
C ILE A 888 -15.39 -1.12 -15.87
N LEU A 889 -16.25 -1.81 -15.09
CA LEU A 889 -15.82 -2.36 -13.80
C LEU A 889 -14.71 -3.42 -13.96
N SER A 890 -14.80 -4.30 -14.96
CA SER A 890 -13.71 -5.24 -15.28
C SER A 890 -12.42 -4.52 -15.66
N TYR A 891 -12.50 -3.43 -16.43
CA TYR A 891 -11.33 -2.62 -16.81
C TYR A 891 -10.69 -1.95 -15.58
N ILE A 892 -11.49 -1.32 -14.71
CA ILE A 892 -11.01 -0.69 -13.47
C ILE A 892 -10.29 -1.71 -12.58
N MET A 893 -10.87 -2.91 -12.36
CA MET A 893 -10.20 -3.96 -11.59
C MET A 893 -8.88 -4.43 -12.25
N CYS A 894 -8.86 -4.61 -13.56
CA CYS A 894 -7.66 -5.00 -14.30
C CYS A 894 -6.53 -3.96 -14.18
N VAL A 895 -6.84 -2.67 -14.29
CA VAL A 895 -5.87 -1.57 -14.14
C VAL A 895 -5.35 -1.51 -12.70
N ALA A 896 -6.23 -1.56 -11.70
CA ALA A 896 -5.86 -1.57 -10.27
C ALA A 896 -5.12 -2.85 -9.79
N MET A 897 -4.92 -3.83 -10.68
CA MET A 897 -4.08 -5.02 -10.46
C MET A 897 -2.85 -5.07 -11.40
N ASN A 898 -2.65 -4.06 -12.25
CA ASN A 898 -1.73 -4.08 -13.40
C ASN A 898 -1.74 -5.41 -14.19
N ARG A 899 -2.93 -5.92 -14.52
CA ARG A 899 -3.11 -7.16 -15.29
C ARG A 899 -4.19 -6.97 -16.35
N SER A 900 -3.82 -7.19 -17.61
CA SER A 900 -4.75 -7.12 -18.74
C SER A 900 -5.85 -8.19 -18.66
N LEU A 901 -7.05 -7.88 -19.18
CA LEU A 901 -8.19 -8.79 -19.13
C LEU A 901 -7.91 -10.18 -19.75
N PRO A 902 -7.19 -10.33 -20.88
CA PRO A 902 -6.81 -11.65 -21.39
C PRO A 902 -5.86 -12.42 -20.46
N ASN A 903 -4.97 -11.73 -19.73
CA ASN A 903 -4.07 -12.36 -18.76
C ASN A 903 -4.85 -12.97 -17.59
N VAL A 904 -5.89 -12.27 -17.11
CA VAL A 904 -6.79 -12.78 -16.07
C VAL A 904 -7.63 -13.96 -16.59
N ILE A 905 -8.37 -13.79 -17.70
CA ILE A 905 -9.30 -14.81 -18.22
C ILE A 905 -8.59 -16.08 -18.69
N LEU A 906 -7.40 -15.96 -19.28
CA LEU A 906 -6.65 -17.13 -19.78
C LEU A 906 -5.75 -17.77 -18.71
N GLY A 907 -5.65 -17.19 -17.50
CA GLY A 907 -4.84 -17.70 -16.39
C GLY A 907 -3.33 -17.58 -16.63
N GLY A 908 -2.87 -16.43 -17.10
CA GLY A 908 -1.44 -16.10 -17.22
C GLY A 908 -0.83 -15.67 -15.89
N TYR A 909 0.51 -15.67 -15.84
CA TYR A 909 1.29 -15.47 -14.62
C TYR A 909 1.96 -14.09 -14.61
N GLY A 910 1.82 -13.35 -13.51
CA GLY A 910 2.42 -12.02 -13.32
C GLY A 910 1.62 -10.84 -13.88
N THR A 911 2.10 -9.63 -13.55
CA THR A 911 1.65 -8.32 -14.03
C THR A 911 2.18 -7.97 -15.43
N THR A 912 1.55 -7.00 -16.09
CA THR A 912 1.97 -6.54 -17.44
C THR A 912 3.35 -5.87 -17.48
N SER A 913 3.92 -5.52 -16.34
CA SER A 913 5.19 -4.77 -16.25
C SER A 913 6.39 -5.59 -15.76
N THR A 914 6.17 -6.82 -15.28
CA THR A 914 7.23 -7.72 -14.76
C THR A 914 8.31 -7.98 -15.82
N ALA A 915 9.58 -7.78 -15.44
CA ALA A 915 10.75 -7.88 -16.34
C ALA A 915 11.26 -9.32 -16.56
N GLY A 916 10.72 -10.31 -15.84
CA GLY A 916 11.02 -11.74 -16.04
C GLY A 916 12.31 -12.25 -15.39
N GLY A 917 13.01 -11.42 -14.59
CA GLY A 917 14.11 -11.87 -13.73
C GLY A 917 13.62 -12.56 -12.46
N LYS A 918 14.55 -12.85 -11.54
CA LYS A 918 14.19 -13.25 -10.17
C LYS A 918 13.73 -12.02 -9.37
N PRO A 919 12.68 -12.13 -8.53
CA PRO A 919 12.34 -11.11 -7.53
C PRO A 919 13.52 -10.81 -6.59
N MET A 920 13.52 -9.61 -6.02
CA MET A 920 14.50 -9.18 -5.03
C MET A 920 14.36 -10.00 -3.72
N GLU A 921 15.47 -10.49 -3.18
CA GLU A 921 15.45 -11.18 -1.88
C GLU A 921 15.22 -10.18 -0.74
N VAL A 922 14.28 -10.50 0.16
CA VAL A 922 13.91 -9.64 1.28
C VAL A 922 14.90 -9.85 2.44
N VAL A 923 15.78 -8.88 2.67
CA VAL A 923 16.84 -8.96 3.68
C VAL A 923 16.48 -8.14 4.91
N GLY A 924 16.41 -8.78 6.08
CA GLY A 924 16.24 -8.10 7.37
C GLY A 924 15.63 -9.01 8.44
N THR A 925 15.29 -8.40 9.59
CA THR A 925 14.33 -8.96 10.55
C THR A 925 13.12 -8.06 10.63
N HIS A 926 11.96 -8.63 10.94
CA HIS A 926 10.80 -7.84 11.32
C HIS A 926 10.95 -7.36 12.78
N THR A 927 10.22 -6.30 13.12
CA THR A 927 9.99 -5.88 14.52
C THR A 927 8.62 -6.40 14.95
N GLU A 928 8.51 -7.07 16.09
CA GLU A 928 7.22 -7.50 16.67
C GLU A 928 6.89 -6.67 17.92
N VAL A 929 5.62 -6.31 18.10
CA VAL A 929 5.14 -5.48 19.23
C VAL A 929 3.93 -6.12 19.93
N GLY A 930 3.84 -5.90 21.24
CA GLY A 930 2.66 -6.27 22.03
C GLY A 930 1.51 -5.27 21.89
N ILE A 931 0.32 -5.70 22.33
CA ILE A 931 -0.89 -4.85 22.35
C ILE A 931 -0.67 -3.54 23.13
N ASP A 932 0.04 -3.58 24.26
CA ASP A 932 0.30 -2.38 25.08
C ASP A 932 1.16 -1.34 24.34
N GLN A 933 2.19 -1.78 23.63
CA GLN A 933 3.05 -0.91 22.81
C GLN A 933 2.29 -0.33 21.60
N ALA A 934 1.40 -1.12 20.99
CA ALA A 934 0.52 -0.62 19.94
C ALA A 934 -0.44 0.46 20.47
N ILE A 935 -0.94 0.32 21.70
CA ILE A 935 -1.78 1.32 22.37
C ILE A 935 -0.99 2.60 22.69
N GLU A 936 0.26 2.50 23.14
CA GLU A 936 1.15 3.66 23.33
C GLU A 936 1.31 4.44 22.02
N MET A 937 1.64 3.76 20.91
CA MET A 937 1.76 4.40 19.58
C MET A 937 0.44 5.05 19.10
N ILE A 938 -0.72 4.43 19.35
CA ILE A 938 -2.03 5.00 19.00
C ILE A 938 -2.37 6.24 19.85
N LYS A 939 -1.92 6.29 21.11
CA LYS A 939 -2.08 7.47 21.98
C LYS A 939 -1.23 8.64 21.51
N GLU A 940 0.02 8.40 21.10
CA GLU A 940 0.96 9.43 20.63
C GLU A 940 0.56 10.02 19.26
N ALA A 941 0.01 9.21 18.35
CA ALA A 941 -0.34 9.64 16.99
C ALA A 941 -1.57 10.57 16.94
N ASN A 942 -1.50 11.67 16.19
CA ASN A 942 -2.63 12.61 16.00
C ASN A 942 -3.31 12.45 14.63
N SER A 943 -2.56 12.10 13.59
CA SER A 943 -3.07 11.69 12.28
C SER A 943 -2.91 10.18 12.10
N ILE A 944 -4.03 9.47 11.90
CA ILE A 944 -4.07 8.00 11.77
C ILE A 944 -4.79 7.61 10.47
N ILE A 945 -4.15 6.76 9.65
CA ILE A 945 -4.78 6.13 8.50
C ILE A 945 -4.94 4.63 8.78
N ILE A 946 -6.12 4.07 8.51
CA ILE A 946 -6.38 2.64 8.54
C ILE A 946 -6.46 2.14 7.10
N THR A 947 -5.65 1.15 6.73
CA THR A 947 -5.73 0.50 5.40
C THR A 947 -6.29 -0.92 5.58
N PRO A 948 -7.62 -1.10 5.53
CA PRO A 948 -8.25 -2.40 5.71
C PRO A 948 -8.07 -3.29 4.49
N GLY A 949 -8.01 -4.60 4.71
CA GLY A 949 -8.11 -5.62 3.68
C GLY A 949 -9.15 -6.69 4.02
N TRP A 950 -9.36 -7.66 3.12
CA TRP A 950 -10.35 -8.72 3.32
C TRP A 950 -10.19 -9.49 4.65
N GLY A 951 -8.98 -9.56 5.22
CA GLY A 951 -8.74 -10.20 6.51
C GLY A 951 -9.49 -9.56 7.69
N LEU A 952 -9.79 -8.25 7.63
CA LEU A 952 -10.60 -7.56 8.65
C LEU A 952 -12.07 -8.01 8.57
N CYS A 953 -12.66 -8.00 7.38
CA CYS A 953 -14.05 -8.40 7.17
C CYS A 953 -14.28 -9.90 7.37
N ALA A 954 -13.34 -10.75 6.95
CA ALA A 954 -13.39 -12.20 7.14
C ALA A 954 -13.39 -12.61 8.63
N ALA A 955 -12.85 -11.77 9.51
CA ALA A 955 -12.88 -11.95 10.96
C ALA A 955 -14.07 -11.25 11.64
N LYS A 956 -14.95 -10.58 10.88
CA LYS A 956 -15.99 -9.65 11.37
C LYS A 956 -15.43 -8.57 12.31
N ALA A 957 -14.22 -8.07 12.01
CA ALA A 957 -13.49 -7.10 12.82
C ALA A 957 -13.77 -5.62 12.46
N GLN A 958 -14.64 -5.35 11.48
CA GLN A 958 -15.07 -3.98 11.15
C GLN A 958 -15.77 -3.26 12.31
N TYR A 959 -16.57 -3.99 13.10
CA TYR A 959 -17.35 -3.44 14.21
C TYR A 959 -16.49 -2.84 15.36
N PRO A 960 -15.54 -3.57 15.99
CA PRO A 960 -14.67 -2.98 17.01
C PRO A 960 -13.78 -1.86 16.47
N ILE A 961 -13.43 -1.90 15.17
CA ILE A 961 -12.68 -0.82 14.51
C ILE A 961 -13.52 0.44 14.31
N ALA A 962 -14.80 0.32 13.93
CA ALA A 962 -15.70 1.48 13.81
C ALA A 962 -15.88 2.19 15.17
N ASP A 963 -16.13 1.43 16.25
CA ASP A 963 -16.17 1.95 17.61
C ASP A 963 -14.83 2.58 18.05
N MET A 964 -13.70 1.96 17.68
CA MET A 964 -12.36 2.47 17.99
C MET A 964 -12.10 3.82 17.29
N VAL A 965 -12.42 3.92 16.00
CA VAL A 965 -12.31 5.16 15.22
C VAL A 965 -13.20 6.24 15.80
N LYS A 966 -14.43 5.91 16.22
CA LYS A 966 -15.32 6.84 16.91
C LYS A 966 -14.67 7.39 18.19
N MET A 967 -14.19 6.54 19.10
CA MET A 967 -13.55 6.98 20.35
C MET A 967 -12.28 7.83 20.11
N LEU A 968 -11.50 7.54 19.07
CA LEU A 968 -10.32 8.33 18.72
C LEU A 968 -10.67 9.70 18.10
N ASN A 969 -11.73 9.77 17.29
CA ASN A 969 -12.26 11.02 16.74
C ASN A 969 -12.94 11.88 17.84
N GLU A 970 -13.58 11.26 18.83
CA GLU A 970 -14.10 11.94 20.04
C GLU A 970 -12.97 12.58 20.88
N GLN A 971 -11.74 12.04 20.80
CA GLN A 971 -10.51 12.62 21.37
C GLN A 971 -9.81 13.61 20.42
N GLY A 972 -10.46 14.04 19.32
CA GLY A 972 -9.96 15.04 18.39
C GLY A 972 -8.85 14.60 17.44
N LYS A 973 -8.55 13.29 17.35
CA LYS A 973 -7.56 12.75 16.39
C LYS A 973 -8.16 12.71 14.97
N LYS A 974 -7.32 12.88 13.93
CA LYS A 974 -7.71 12.78 12.52
C LYS A 974 -7.61 11.31 12.08
N VAL A 975 -8.66 10.51 12.28
CA VAL A 975 -8.67 9.09 11.88
C VAL A 975 -9.49 8.87 10.60
N ARG A 976 -8.87 8.22 9.60
CA ARG A 976 -9.46 7.95 8.27
C ARG A 976 -9.15 6.55 7.78
N PHE A 977 -9.90 6.10 6.77
CA PHE A 977 -9.64 4.85 6.04
C PHE A 977 -9.11 5.16 4.63
N GLY A 978 -8.10 4.41 4.20
CA GLY A 978 -7.63 4.37 2.82
C GLY A 978 -8.01 3.04 2.16
N ILE A 979 -8.88 3.09 1.15
CA ILE A 979 -9.41 1.92 0.44
C ILE A 979 -8.63 1.69 -0.85
N HIS A 980 -8.20 0.45 -1.06
CA HIS A 980 -7.60 0.03 -2.33
C HIS A 980 -8.70 -0.49 -3.26
N PRO A 981 -8.77 -0.10 -4.56
CA PRO A 981 -9.91 -0.40 -5.43
C PRO A 981 -10.27 -1.90 -5.61
N VAL A 982 -9.32 -2.81 -5.35
CA VAL A 982 -9.51 -4.27 -5.37
C VAL A 982 -9.42 -4.95 -3.99
N ALA A 983 -9.48 -4.21 -2.89
CA ALA A 983 -9.53 -4.79 -1.55
C ALA A 983 -10.93 -5.36 -1.24
N GLY A 984 -11.10 -6.68 -1.40
CA GLY A 984 -12.34 -7.39 -1.08
C GLY A 984 -12.53 -8.63 -1.93
N ARG A 985 -13.80 -9.01 -2.15
CA ARG A 985 -14.21 -10.06 -3.11
C ARG A 985 -15.15 -9.55 -4.21
N MET A 986 -15.35 -8.23 -4.28
CA MET A 986 -16.21 -7.54 -5.25
C MET A 986 -15.87 -6.04 -5.25
N PRO A 987 -16.00 -5.31 -6.38
CA PRO A 987 -15.80 -3.85 -6.42
C PRO A 987 -16.58 -3.09 -5.35
N GLY A 988 -15.91 -2.21 -4.59
CA GLY A 988 -16.52 -1.38 -3.55
C GLY A 988 -17.07 -2.14 -2.32
N GLN A 989 -16.83 -3.46 -2.20
CA GLN A 989 -17.42 -4.26 -1.11
C GLN A 989 -16.97 -3.77 0.27
N LEU A 990 -15.72 -3.32 0.38
CA LEU A 990 -15.14 -2.88 1.65
C LEU A 990 -15.78 -1.58 2.16
N ASN A 991 -16.14 -0.67 1.24
CA ASN A 991 -16.88 0.55 1.56
C ASN A 991 -18.26 0.22 2.15
N VAL A 992 -18.99 -0.74 1.55
CA VAL A 992 -20.30 -1.20 2.08
C VAL A 992 -20.16 -1.89 3.44
N LEU A 993 -19.11 -2.70 3.64
CA LEU A 993 -18.87 -3.41 4.91
C LEU A 993 -18.40 -2.48 6.05
N LEU A 994 -17.77 -1.35 5.73
CA LEU A 994 -17.48 -0.28 6.70
C LEU A 994 -18.74 0.54 7.01
N ALA A 995 -19.59 0.82 6.02
CA ALA A 995 -20.90 1.45 6.23
C ALA A 995 -21.84 0.55 7.08
N GLU A 996 -21.86 -0.77 6.87
CA GLU A 996 -22.56 -1.75 7.72
C GLU A 996 -22.09 -1.68 9.19
N ALA A 997 -20.81 -1.39 9.43
CA ALA A 997 -20.25 -1.17 10.76
C ALA A 997 -20.52 0.22 11.35
N GLY A 998 -21.19 1.12 10.62
CA GLY A 998 -21.48 2.48 11.05
C GLY A 998 -20.36 3.50 10.83
N VAL A 999 -19.36 3.17 10.00
CA VAL A 999 -18.30 4.14 9.62
C VAL A 999 -18.88 5.20 8.66
N PRO A 1000 -18.75 6.50 8.97
CA PRO A 1000 -19.15 7.57 8.05
C PRO A 1000 -18.36 7.54 6.73
N TYR A 1001 -19.04 7.73 5.60
CA TYR A 1001 -18.41 7.66 4.27
C TYR A 1001 -17.42 8.80 3.98
N ASP A 1002 -17.49 9.91 4.73
CA ASP A 1002 -16.63 11.09 4.59
C ASP A 1002 -15.24 10.91 5.22
N VAL A 1003 -15.04 9.86 6.03
CA VAL A 1003 -13.70 9.43 6.50
C VAL A 1003 -13.18 8.19 5.76
N VAL A 1004 -13.86 7.74 4.70
CA VAL A 1004 -13.47 6.60 3.85
C VAL A 1004 -13.07 7.11 2.48
N LEU A 1005 -11.76 7.19 2.24
CA LEU A 1005 -11.16 7.73 1.03
C LEU A 1005 -10.62 6.60 0.14
N GLU A 1006 -10.68 6.79 -1.17
CA GLU A 1006 -10.05 5.89 -2.14
C GLU A 1006 -8.54 6.14 -2.23
N MET A 1007 -7.79 5.16 -2.74
CA MET A 1007 -6.32 5.16 -2.82
C MET A 1007 -5.73 6.43 -3.44
N ASP A 1008 -6.32 6.92 -4.53
CA ASP A 1008 -5.83 8.10 -5.26
C ASP A 1008 -6.12 9.42 -4.51
N GLU A 1009 -7.04 9.40 -3.54
CA GLU A 1009 -7.41 10.55 -2.70
C GLU A 1009 -6.57 10.66 -1.42
N ILE A 1010 -5.87 9.58 -1.03
CA ILE A 1010 -5.19 9.46 0.26
C ILE A 1010 -3.68 9.17 0.17
N ASN A 1011 -3.17 8.74 -0.98
CA ASN A 1011 -1.76 8.34 -1.11
C ASN A 1011 -0.77 9.50 -0.81
N GLU A 1012 -1.10 10.74 -1.21
CA GLU A 1012 -0.27 11.91 -0.94
C GLU A 1012 -0.22 12.30 0.56
N ASP A 1013 -1.17 11.84 1.38
CA ASP A 1013 -1.28 12.14 2.81
C ASP A 1013 -0.45 11.19 3.71
N PHE A 1014 0.12 10.11 3.17
CA PHE A 1014 0.91 9.14 3.98
C PHE A 1014 2.18 9.73 4.61
N PRO A 1015 2.99 10.61 3.98
CA PRO A 1015 4.17 11.24 4.59
C PRO A 1015 3.86 12.07 5.84
N ASP A 1016 2.73 12.80 5.83
CA ASP A 1016 2.29 13.64 6.94
C ASP A 1016 1.47 12.89 8.01
N THR A 1017 1.33 11.56 7.86
CA THR A 1017 0.59 10.71 8.79
C THR A 1017 1.51 10.10 9.85
N ASP A 1018 1.09 10.21 11.12
CA ASP A 1018 1.86 9.73 12.27
C ASP A 1018 1.87 8.21 12.34
N LEU A 1019 0.70 7.58 12.14
CA LEU A 1019 0.52 6.14 12.30
C LEU A 1019 -0.40 5.57 11.23
N THR A 1020 0.05 4.52 10.54
CA THR A 1020 -0.79 3.73 9.63
C THR A 1020 -1.07 2.33 10.18
N LEU A 1021 -2.35 1.96 10.29
CA LEU A 1021 -2.83 0.66 10.75
C LEU A 1021 -3.23 -0.22 9.56
N VAL A 1022 -2.40 -1.21 9.23
CA VAL A 1022 -2.63 -2.16 8.13
C VAL A 1022 -3.34 -3.40 8.68
N ILE A 1023 -4.65 -3.54 8.42
CA ILE A 1023 -5.47 -4.59 9.06
C ILE A 1023 -5.96 -5.60 8.02
N GLY A 1024 -5.32 -6.78 7.98
CA GLY A 1024 -5.74 -7.86 7.10
C GLY A 1024 -5.51 -7.61 5.59
N ALA A 1025 -4.66 -6.64 5.25
CA ALA A 1025 -4.15 -6.39 3.90
C ALA A 1025 -2.71 -6.94 3.74
N ASN A 1026 -2.25 -7.11 2.49
CA ASN A 1026 -0.83 -7.42 2.21
C ASN A 1026 -0.41 -6.89 0.83
N ASP A 1027 -0.95 -7.47 -0.24
CA ASP A 1027 -0.48 -7.20 -1.61
C ASP A 1027 -0.75 -5.74 -2.02
N THR A 1028 -1.87 -5.18 -1.55
CA THR A 1028 -2.32 -3.79 -1.76
C THR A 1028 -1.51 -2.72 -1.00
N VAL A 1029 -0.50 -3.12 -0.21
CA VAL A 1029 0.43 -2.24 0.53
C VAL A 1029 1.89 -2.62 0.28
N ASN A 1030 2.16 -3.49 -0.70
CA ASN A 1030 3.49 -4.10 -0.88
C ASN A 1030 4.40 -3.22 -1.75
N SER A 1031 5.46 -2.68 -1.15
CA SER A 1031 6.39 -1.76 -1.82
C SER A 1031 7.16 -2.41 -2.98
N ALA A 1032 7.26 -3.75 -3.04
CA ALA A 1032 7.84 -4.46 -4.18
C ALA A 1032 7.09 -4.19 -5.51
N ALA A 1033 5.85 -3.70 -5.47
CA ALA A 1033 5.14 -3.28 -6.67
C ALA A 1033 5.78 -2.06 -7.36
N GLN A 1034 6.46 -1.19 -6.60
CA GLN A 1034 7.21 -0.02 -7.12
C GLN A 1034 8.72 -0.26 -7.15
N GLU A 1035 9.25 -0.92 -6.12
CA GLU A 1035 10.69 -1.07 -5.84
C GLU A 1035 11.34 -2.24 -6.61
N ASP A 1036 10.59 -3.27 -7.05
CA ASP A 1036 11.14 -4.43 -7.76
C ASP A 1036 10.42 -4.72 -9.10
N PRO A 1037 11.03 -4.42 -10.26
CA PRO A 1037 10.46 -4.74 -11.57
C PRO A 1037 10.43 -6.24 -11.91
N ASN A 1038 11.03 -7.12 -11.10
CA ASN A 1038 10.89 -8.57 -11.23
C ASN A 1038 9.74 -9.14 -10.37
N SER A 1039 9.10 -8.31 -9.54
CA SER A 1039 7.96 -8.71 -8.74
C SER A 1039 6.79 -9.20 -9.60
N ILE A 1040 6.04 -10.18 -9.07
CA ILE A 1040 4.81 -10.69 -9.68
C ILE A 1040 3.68 -9.65 -9.69
N ILE A 1041 3.80 -8.60 -8.85
CA ILE A 1041 2.92 -7.42 -8.77
C ILE A 1041 3.61 -6.12 -9.23
N ALA A 1042 4.69 -6.19 -10.01
CA ALA A 1042 5.39 -5.02 -10.52
C ALA A 1042 4.45 -4.07 -11.29
N GLY A 1043 4.45 -2.79 -10.93
CA GLY A 1043 3.59 -1.75 -11.51
C GLY A 1043 2.14 -1.77 -11.04
N MET A 1044 1.76 -2.64 -10.11
CA MET A 1044 0.47 -2.56 -9.42
C MET A 1044 0.44 -1.27 -8.58
N PRO A 1045 -0.57 -0.39 -8.73
CA PRO A 1045 -0.82 0.69 -7.77
C PRO A 1045 -1.03 0.11 -6.37
N VAL A 1046 -0.54 0.77 -5.33
CA VAL A 1046 -0.65 0.33 -3.93
C VAL A 1046 -0.81 1.53 -2.99
N LEU A 1047 -1.32 1.28 -1.79
CA LEU A 1047 -1.32 2.26 -0.71
C LEU A 1047 0.10 2.36 -0.13
N GLU A 1048 0.69 3.55 -0.17
CA GLU A 1048 2.12 3.78 0.11
C GLU A 1048 2.46 3.90 1.60
N VAL A 1049 1.90 3.00 2.41
CA VAL A 1049 1.88 3.05 3.89
C VAL A 1049 3.25 3.23 4.54
N TRP A 1050 4.32 2.76 3.89
CA TRP A 1050 5.70 2.85 4.36
C TRP A 1050 6.26 4.28 4.37
N LYS A 1051 5.55 5.26 3.79
CA LYS A 1051 5.89 6.69 3.87
C LYS A 1051 5.49 7.34 5.21
N SER A 1052 4.61 6.73 6.00
CA SER A 1052 4.22 7.23 7.33
C SER A 1052 5.31 7.05 8.38
N LYS A 1053 5.23 7.86 9.45
CA LYS A 1053 6.24 7.87 10.54
C LYS A 1053 6.33 6.53 11.25
N GLN A 1054 5.20 5.84 11.44
CA GLN A 1054 5.11 4.48 11.96
C GLN A 1054 3.99 3.70 11.26
N VAL A 1055 4.18 2.39 11.10
CA VAL A 1055 3.20 1.44 10.55
C VAL A 1055 3.00 0.29 11.53
N ILE A 1056 1.76 -0.11 11.80
CA ILE A 1056 1.44 -1.35 12.52
C ILE A 1056 0.70 -2.30 11.58
N VAL A 1057 1.25 -3.51 11.37
CA VAL A 1057 0.66 -4.54 10.51
C VAL A 1057 0.03 -5.65 11.35
N MET A 1058 -1.28 -5.81 11.22
CA MET A 1058 -2.09 -6.79 11.95
C MET A 1058 -2.39 -8.01 11.09
N LYS A 1059 -1.72 -9.13 11.36
CA LYS A 1059 -1.88 -10.41 10.62
C LYS A 1059 -1.59 -11.64 11.50
N ARG A 1060 -2.10 -12.81 11.11
CA ARG A 1060 -2.04 -14.06 11.91
C ARG A 1060 -0.63 -14.63 12.06
N THR A 1061 0.17 -14.58 11.00
CA THR A 1061 1.57 -15.04 10.93
C THR A 1061 2.28 -14.23 9.84
N LEU A 1062 3.61 -14.34 9.72
CA LEU A 1062 4.37 -13.64 8.67
C LEU A 1062 4.06 -14.08 7.23
N GLY A 1063 3.33 -15.20 7.02
CA GLY A 1063 3.09 -15.79 5.70
C GLY A 1063 2.52 -14.87 4.60
N VAL A 1064 2.76 -15.27 3.35
CA VAL A 1064 2.50 -14.54 2.10
C VAL A 1064 1.02 -14.16 1.86
N GLY A 1065 0.80 -13.23 0.93
CA GLY A 1065 -0.53 -12.81 0.46
C GLY A 1065 -1.12 -13.70 -0.64
N TYR A 1066 -2.05 -13.17 -1.43
CA TYR A 1066 -2.62 -13.90 -2.57
C TYR A 1066 -1.59 -14.03 -3.71
N ALA A 1067 -0.81 -12.98 -3.94
CA ALA A 1067 0.29 -12.97 -4.91
C ALA A 1067 1.43 -13.96 -4.57
N ALA A 1068 1.36 -14.67 -3.44
CA ALA A 1068 2.36 -15.63 -2.95
C ALA A 1068 3.80 -15.08 -2.83
N VAL A 1069 3.93 -13.76 -2.72
CA VAL A 1069 5.19 -13.02 -2.55
C VAL A 1069 5.31 -12.49 -1.13
N ASP A 1070 6.53 -12.38 -0.63
CA ASP A 1070 6.82 -11.66 0.62
C ASP A 1070 6.66 -10.15 0.43
N ASN A 1071 6.55 -9.42 1.55
CA ASN A 1071 6.35 -7.98 1.54
C ASN A 1071 7.51 -7.28 2.27
N PRO A 1072 8.34 -6.50 1.55
CA PRO A 1072 9.47 -5.80 2.15
C PRO A 1072 9.09 -4.86 3.30
N ILE A 1073 7.84 -4.33 3.34
CA ILE A 1073 7.43 -3.41 4.40
C ILE A 1073 7.53 -4.05 5.79
N PHE A 1074 7.32 -5.37 5.93
CA PHE A 1074 7.40 -6.06 7.23
C PHE A 1074 8.81 -6.04 7.85
N TYR A 1075 9.81 -5.66 7.06
CA TYR A 1075 11.23 -5.60 7.41
C TYR A 1075 11.80 -4.17 7.32
N LYS A 1076 10.97 -3.17 6.95
CA LYS A 1076 11.34 -1.73 7.01
C LYS A 1076 11.30 -1.26 8.48
N PRO A 1077 12.21 -0.37 8.91
CA PRO A 1077 12.42 -0.06 10.33
C PRO A 1077 11.30 0.77 10.98
N ASN A 1078 10.42 1.39 10.19
CA ASN A 1078 9.20 2.07 10.63
C ASN A 1078 7.96 1.16 10.62
N THR A 1079 8.14 -0.17 10.55
CA THR A 1079 7.04 -1.14 10.58
C THR A 1079 7.13 -2.05 11.80
N SER A 1080 6.03 -2.14 12.55
CA SER A 1080 5.84 -3.05 13.67
C SER A 1080 4.77 -4.09 13.35
N MET A 1081 5.10 -5.36 13.55
CA MET A 1081 4.17 -6.47 13.39
C MET A 1081 3.40 -6.68 14.69
N LEU A 1082 2.07 -6.64 14.62
CA LEU A 1082 1.17 -7.02 15.72
C LEU A 1082 0.51 -8.35 15.35
N LEU A 1083 1.15 -9.46 15.73
CA LEU A 1083 0.70 -10.79 15.31
C LEU A 1083 -0.52 -11.28 16.10
N GLY A 1084 -1.50 -11.81 15.38
CA GLY A 1084 -2.70 -12.38 16.00
C GLY A 1084 -3.89 -12.53 15.04
N ASP A 1085 -5.00 -13.02 15.59
CA ASP A 1085 -6.28 -12.96 14.91
C ASP A 1085 -6.82 -11.52 14.88
N ALA A 1086 -7.39 -11.10 13.74
CA ALA A 1086 -7.83 -9.72 13.55
C ALA A 1086 -8.97 -9.33 14.50
N LYS A 1087 -9.93 -10.21 14.78
CA LYS A 1087 -11.03 -9.90 15.71
C LYS A 1087 -10.51 -9.72 17.12
N LYS A 1088 -9.73 -10.70 17.61
CA LYS A 1088 -9.17 -10.66 18.97
C LYS A 1088 -8.26 -9.46 19.22
N THR A 1089 -7.44 -9.08 18.24
CA THR A 1089 -6.54 -7.93 18.36
C THR A 1089 -7.29 -6.60 18.28
N CYS A 1090 -8.27 -6.46 17.38
CA CYS A 1090 -9.12 -5.25 17.33
C CYS A 1090 -9.97 -5.09 18.59
N ASP A 1091 -10.54 -6.17 19.14
CA ASP A 1091 -11.30 -6.15 20.40
C ASP A 1091 -10.41 -5.71 21.58
N ALA A 1092 -9.17 -6.21 21.66
CA ALA A 1092 -8.22 -5.84 22.71
C ALA A 1092 -7.75 -4.39 22.60
N LEU A 1093 -7.58 -3.86 21.37
CA LEU A 1093 -7.28 -2.45 21.14
C LEU A 1093 -8.47 -1.55 21.53
N GLN A 1094 -9.68 -1.90 21.09
CA GLN A 1094 -10.93 -1.21 21.42
C GLN A 1094 -11.12 -1.12 22.94
N ALA A 1095 -10.94 -2.23 23.66
CA ALA A 1095 -11.06 -2.27 25.12
C ALA A 1095 -10.05 -1.34 25.79
N LYS A 1096 -8.75 -1.46 25.47
CA LYS A 1096 -7.71 -0.60 26.08
C LYS A 1096 -7.85 0.88 25.74
N ILE A 1097 -8.38 1.23 24.57
CA ILE A 1097 -8.71 2.62 24.21
C ILE A 1097 -9.86 3.12 25.09
N ARG A 1098 -10.93 2.34 25.25
CA ARG A 1098 -12.04 2.66 26.16
C ARG A 1098 -11.55 2.86 27.60
N ASP A 1099 -10.80 1.90 28.12
CA ASP A 1099 -10.24 1.95 29.49
C ASP A 1099 -9.28 3.14 29.70
N SER A 1100 -8.67 3.66 28.63
CA SER A 1100 -7.74 4.80 28.69
C SER A 1100 -8.40 6.18 28.59
N TYR A 1101 -9.64 6.26 28.10
CA TYR A 1101 -10.31 7.52 27.78
C TYR A 1101 -11.71 7.66 28.41
N SER A 1102 -12.14 6.71 29.24
CA SER A 1102 -13.44 6.74 29.97
C SER A 1102 -13.31 7.32 31.40
N HIS A 1103 -12.50 8.37 31.56
CA HIS A 1103 -12.21 9.04 32.83
C HIS A 1103 -12.38 10.56 32.69
#